data_AF-A0A806TJS5-F1
#
_entry.id   AF-A0A806TJS5-F1
#
_cell.length_a   1.000
_cell.length_b   1.000
_cell.length_c   1.000
_cell.angle_alpha   90.00
_cell.angle_beta   90.00
_cell.angle_gamma   90.00
#
_symmetry.space_group_name_H-M   'P 1'
#
loop_
_entity.id
_entity.type
_entity.pdbx_description
1 polymer ?
#
loop_
_entity_poly.entity_id
_entity_poly.type
_entity_poly.pdbx_seq_one_letter_code
_entity_poly.pdbx_strand_id
1 'polypeptide(L)'
;MTPKYNQQDYLRAILNPNPMRGKSGWYAEEITWEVLKRTFKNRVCLAYWSFPIFLKSCSGNFLGRREADILLIDKQLGITVIEVKGIRINQIRKIQGHKWLYEDFYREEGNPYQQAENQLDSLLGFINKKKGLSDKISRRVLIALPYITRAEWKERGFDSLPSSPPILFKEDLADERAFFNKISSTYLYRTTAQLDENEWRSLTQLIHGEGFSENYKLGELEMKYAIPFSKLYILSSEEQFWEEEKSICQALDLGTKVILLTYFSLPQNWLEKYRLFRNKNQLLSYECQKTEEGQEKVSIQDGENLFRELEEKILKDFPSFNLGQYKAASWNQMMGPLKLGAGAGVGKTRVIIERILFLLAKGVSLKDIIMITFTNNSTNEMKERLQEKLISLFKLTSQAKYINWAEDVNGMQISTIHSFAKNILVELSHELGYGRNVKLRSFTKEKKDIIEQLANEYFELNPVSKIIRLGFTHYELTNIIYSFWDVMEKRGLTKNEIKELDWGKAESYRYGIIQDLFRYVFLRCENCLDIEKKRENAVSIGDLVRKLKEFSQNKDKMKQLPSKKFLLIDEAQDIDNPTVEMIASLANYLDYQLFVVGDVKQSIYRFRGSDYKSFDLLDAKIKREKEENPIFRNITLHQNYRTSISLLNKLDRLFADWGRKGWLPYSEEDRLVGVGSPLEKDDDLQFIEVKNSEQEKAEVLKAITESLAITKGLANDKNGKVALIVRTNAQAETIRKWCEAANIPTLQNLHGTFYTSDAVRDFKYLLDGLLYPNEAKYLINALQTPYFRYNIPYQALLQFSGDDRKISEFIHRKIGDDFIRYVELLKTLPIMAVIQKIISEKGMLRQLSDFYKRQTEKKSQKKLDVEQYKKNLFHLMNIIQQQFDTMNGTLFALHEWLTLQIRTNRSENEPMIELPGQKVEVATVHSSKGLEYHTVIIPKTDHPFERESTAFHIEEEIEAAKEKRKVGWCLKGRESNNYYSQLSVIERDEIIKEEVRLLYVSMTRSKERLLVILPEQDKRDTWSSLIKATGIKEVRNGR
;
A
#
# COMPACT_ATOMS: atom_id res chain seq x y z
N MET A 1 32.64 23.11 -63.92
CA MET A 1 33.03 22.23 -62.79
C MET A 1 32.09 22.49 -61.63
N THR A 2 31.13 21.59 -61.43
CA THR A 2 30.26 21.51 -60.27
C THR A 2 30.88 20.57 -59.24
N PRO A 3 30.85 20.92 -57.95
CA PRO A 3 30.53 19.96 -56.92
C PRO A 3 29.09 20.20 -56.47
N LYS A 4 28.25 19.19 -56.70
CA LYS A 4 26.91 19.08 -56.12
C LYS A 4 27.05 19.00 -54.59
N TYR A 5 26.59 20.02 -53.88
CA TYR A 5 26.12 19.85 -52.51
C TYR A 5 24.60 19.90 -52.57
N ASN A 6 23.96 18.73 -52.42
CA ASN A 6 22.52 18.61 -52.32
C ASN A 6 22.04 19.33 -51.06
N GLN A 7 21.42 20.49 -51.26
CA GLN A 7 20.48 21.10 -50.33
C GLN A 7 19.18 20.28 -50.36
N GLN A 8 18.96 19.41 -49.37
CA GLN A 8 17.63 18.96 -48.94
C GLN A 8 17.82 17.95 -47.80
N ASP A 9 17.60 18.37 -46.55
CA ASP A 9 17.11 17.51 -45.46
C ASP A 9 16.78 18.40 -44.24
N TYR A 10 15.67 19.14 -44.35
CA TYR A 10 15.00 19.70 -43.18
C TYR A 10 14.01 18.63 -42.68
N LEU A 11 14.19 18.18 -41.43
CA LEU A 11 13.31 17.24 -40.73
C LEU A 11 11.82 17.58 -40.94
N ARG A 12 11.16 16.82 -41.82
CA ARG A 12 9.72 16.83 -42.04
C ARG A 12 9.16 15.52 -41.48
N ALA A 13 8.47 15.56 -40.35
CA ALA A 13 7.61 14.46 -39.97
C ALA A 13 6.46 14.91 -39.06
N ILE A 14 5.24 14.75 -39.59
CA ILE A 14 4.02 14.60 -38.81
C ILE A 14 4.07 13.18 -38.23
N LEU A 15 4.30 13.04 -36.93
CA LEU A 15 4.47 11.74 -36.26
C LEU A 15 3.33 11.51 -35.25
N ASN A 16 2.37 10.64 -35.60
CA ASN A 16 1.83 9.52 -34.80
C ASN A 16 0.68 8.84 -35.58
N PRO A 17 0.55 7.48 -35.56
CA PRO A 17 -0.62 6.77 -36.06
C PRO A 17 -1.82 6.90 -35.12
N ASN A 18 -3.03 6.80 -35.69
CA ASN A 18 -4.34 6.78 -35.04
C ASN A 18 -4.36 6.43 -33.53
N PRO A 19 -4.91 7.29 -32.65
CA PRO A 19 -5.37 6.84 -31.34
C PRO A 19 -6.47 5.78 -31.52
N MET A 20 -6.58 4.83 -30.59
CA MET A 20 -7.57 3.74 -30.65
C MET A 20 -8.99 4.29 -30.91
N ARG A 21 -9.62 3.83 -31.99
CA ARG A 21 -11.03 4.12 -32.31
C ARG A 21 -11.90 3.74 -31.11
N GLY A 22 -12.60 4.71 -30.49
CA GLY A 22 -13.56 4.42 -29.42
C GLY A 22 -13.77 5.48 -28.31
N LYS A 23 -12.94 6.54 -28.21
CA LYS A 23 -13.18 7.64 -27.23
C LYS A 23 -14.32 8.57 -27.71
N SER A 24 -15.20 9.01 -26.79
CA SER A 24 -16.19 10.07 -27.06
C SER A 24 -15.47 11.40 -27.35
N GLY A 25 -15.59 11.94 -28.57
CA GLY A 25 -14.89 13.16 -29.01
C GLY A 25 -13.84 12.94 -30.11
N TRP A 26 -13.47 11.68 -30.38
CA TRP A 26 -12.45 11.30 -31.36
C TRP A 26 -12.66 11.91 -32.76
N TYR A 27 -13.90 11.92 -33.27
CA TYR A 27 -14.20 12.47 -34.60
C TYR A 27 -13.99 14.00 -34.68
N ALA A 28 -14.19 14.71 -33.57
CA ALA A 28 -13.97 16.15 -33.51
C ALA A 28 -12.46 16.47 -33.55
N GLU A 29 -11.67 15.70 -32.80
CA GLU A 29 -10.21 15.80 -32.82
C GLU A 29 -9.65 15.44 -34.21
N GLU A 30 -10.19 14.41 -34.86
CA GLU A 30 -9.81 13.99 -36.22
C GLU A 30 -9.98 15.13 -37.23
N ILE A 31 -11.13 15.83 -37.22
CA ILE A 31 -11.38 16.98 -38.10
C ILE A 31 -10.29 18.04 -37.91
N THR A 32 -9.98 18.38 -36.65
CA THR A 32 -8.99 19.41 -36.33
C THR A 32 -7.58 18.97 -36.73
N TRP A 33 -7.26 17.69 -36.52
CA TRP A 33 -5.98 17.09 -36.87
C TRP A 33 -5.74 17.05 -38.39
N GLU A 34 -6.74 16.63 -39.18
CA GLU A 34 -6.62 16.55 -40.65
C GLU A 34 -6.32 17.92 -41.27
N VAL A 35 -6.98 18.97 -40.80
CA VAL A 35 -6.79 20.34 -41.28
C VAL A 35 -5.42 20.87 -40.91
N LEU A 36 -4.96 20.59 -39.68
CA LEU A 36 -3.62 20.94 -39.24
C LEU A 36 -2.55 20.27 -40.11
N LYS A 37 -2.68 18.96 -40.39
CA LYS A 37 -1.74 18.23 -41.25
C LYS A 37 -1.61 18.85 -42.63
N ARG A 38 -2.73 19.21 -43.26
CA ARG A 38 -2.74 19.84 -44.59
C ARG A 38 -2.09 21.22 -44.55
N THR A 39 -2.52 22.05 -43.61
CA THR A 39 -2.07 23.44 -43.45
C THR A 39 -0.57 23.56 -43.17
N PHE A 40 -0.02 22.67 -42.35
CA PHE A 40 1.38 22.74 -41.90
C PHE A 40 2.34 21.80 -42.65
N LYS A 41 1.85 21.05 -43.66
CA LYS A 41 2.63 20.06 -44.43
C LYS A 41 3.96 20.58 -44.97
N ASN A 42 4.01 21.85 -45.37
CA ASN A 42 5.17 22.47 -46.02
C ASN A 42 6.04 23.31 -45.06
N ARG A 43 5.74 23.28 -43.76
CA ARG A 43 6.45 24.06 -42.73
C ARG A 43 7.40 23.18 -41.92
N VAL A 44 8.39 23.81 -41.30
CA VAL A 44 9.30 23.15 -40.35
C VAL A 44 8.61 23.13 -38.97
N CYS A 45 7.91 22.05 -38.70
CA CYS A 45 7.13 21.89 -37.47
C CYS A 45 7.05 20.42 -37.01
N LEU A 46 6.76 20.23 -35.73
CA LEU A 46 6.29 18.98 -35.13
C LEU A 46 4.84 19.17 -34.67
N ALA A 47 4.01 18.17 -34.90
CA ALA A 47 2.64 18.17 -34.42
C ALA A 47 2.31 16.81 -33.81
N TYR A 48 1.50 16.82 -32.75
CA TYR A 48 1.07 15.63 -32.02
C TYR A 48 -0.44 15.67 -31.80
N TRP A 49 -1.09 14.53 -32.02
CA TRP A 49 -2.44 14.25 -31.54
C TRP A 49 -2.32 13.52 -30.19
N SER A 50 -2.88 14.10 -29.11
CA SER A 50 -2.86 13.60 -27.73
C SER A 50 -1.46 13.55 -27.09
N PHE A 51 -0.77 14.70 -27.00
CA PHE A 51 0.58 14.77 -26.44
C PHE A 51 0.59 14.66 -24.90
N PRO A 52 1.37 13.73 -24.30
CA PRO A 52 1.50 13.60 -22.85
C PRO A 52 2.32 14.73 -22.22
N ILE A 53 1.75 15.43 -21.24
CA ILE A 53 2.45 16.45 -20.44
C ILE A 53 2.53 15.95 -18.98
N PHE A 54 3.76 15.78 -18.49
CA PHE A 54 4.05 15.15 -17.21
C PHE A 54 4.31 16.19 -16.10
N LEU A 55 3.56 16.14 -14.99
CA LEU A 55 3.74 17.01 -13.83
C LEU A 55 4.55 16.31 -12.72
N LYS A 56 5.59 16.97 -12.20
CA LYS A 56 6.24 16.63 -10.92
C LYS A 56 5.85 17.66 -9.85
N SER A 57 5.51 17.23 -8.64
CA SER A 57 5.42 18.15 -7.50
C SER A 57 6.80 18.57 -7.00
N CYS A 58 6.87 19.63 -6.20
CA CYS A 58 8.09 20.05 -5.49
C CYS A 58 8.64 18.98 -4.52
N SER A 59 7.84 17.94 -4.19
CA SER A 59 8.24 16.80 -3.34
C SER A 59 8.64 15.55 -4.14
N GLY A 60 8.70 15.62 -5.48
CA GLY A 60 9.10 14.50 -6.33
C GLY A 60 7.99 13.51 -6.69
N ASN A 61 6.76 13.69 -6.19
CA ASN A 61 5.61 12.82 -6.51
C ASN A 61 4.97 13.21 -7.86
N PHE A 62 4.47 12.21 -8.58
CA PHE A 62 3.78 12.36 -9.87
C PHE A 62 2.33 12.84 -9.63
N LEU A 63 1.96 14.00 -10.20
CA LEU A 63 0.63 14.62 -10.02
C LEU A 63 -0.40 14.20 -11.09
N GLY A 64 -0.09 13.17 -11.90
CA GLY A 64 -0.91 12.72 -13.02
C GLY A 64 -0.45 13.26 -14.38
N ARG A 65 -0.97 12.66 -15.47
CA ARG A 65 -0.77 13.08 -16.86
C ARG A 65 -1.85 14.10 -17.25
N ARG A 66 -1.45 15.20 -17.86
CA ARG A 66 -2.35 16.05 -18.67
C ARG A 66 -2.06 15.75 -20.14
N GLU A 67 -3.09 15.50 -20.94
CA GLU A 67 -2.94 15.32 -22.39
C GLU A 67 -3.38 16.61 -23.08
N ALA A 68 -2.57 17.16 -23.96
CA ALA A 68 -3.03 18.17 -24.91
C ALA A 68 -3.65 17.47 -26.12
N ASP A 69 -4.91 17.79 -26.44
CA ASP A 69 -5.63 17.14 -27.56
C ASP A 69 -4.85 17.30 -28.86
N ILE A 70 -4.37 18.51 -29.16
CA ILE A 70 -3.45 18.78 -30.26
C ILE A 70 -2.34 19.72 -29.77
N LEU A 71 -1.09 19.32 -30.03
CA LEU A 71 0.10 20.12 -29.79
C LEU A 71 0.81 20.40 -31.12
N LEU A 72 1.07 21.66 -31.42
CA LEU A 72 1.85 22.10 -32.58
C LEU A 72 3.07 22.89 -32.10
N ILE A 73 4.23 22.52 -32.62
CA ILE A 73 5.51 23.19 -32.39
C ILE A 73 6.04 23.57 -33.76
N ASP A 74 6.00 24.85 -34.10
CA ASP A 74 6.46 25.36 -35.39
C ASP A 74 7.68 26.26 -35.17
N LYS A 75 8.69 26.17 -36.03
CA LYS A 75 9.94 26.90 -35.84
C LYS A 75 9.76 28.43 -35.82
N GLN A 76 8.78 28.95 -36.55
CA GLN A 76 8.51 30.39 -36.59
C GLN A 76 7.35 30.80 -35.70
N LEU A 77 6.29 29.98 -35.63
CA LEU A 77 5.14 30.32 -34.80
C LEU A 77 5.41 30.03 -33.33
N GLY A 78 6.21 29.05 -32.95
CA GLY A 78 6.42 28.61 -31.58
C GLY A 78 5.45 27.49 -31.17
N ILE A 79 5.01 27.48 -29.92
CA ILE A 79 4.17 26.40 -29.36
C ILE A 79 2.69 26.81 -29.38
N THR A 80 1.83 25.90 -29.84
CA THR A 80 0.39 26.04 -29.88
C THR A 80 -0.27 24.81 -29.28
N VAL A 81 -1.08 25.00 -28.24
CA VAL A 81 -1.95 23.96 -27.67
C VAL A 81 -3.38 24.23 -28.14
N ILE A 82 -4.03 23.21 -28.70
CA ILE A 82 -5.43 23.29 -29.13
C ILE A 82 -6.20 22.21 -28.38
N GLU A 83 -7.17 22.64 -27.56
CA GLU A 83 -8.12 21.75 -26.89
C GLU A 83 -9.39 21.63 -27.74
N VAL A 84 -9.84 20.41 -28.00
CA VAL A 84 -10.94 20.12 -28.92
C VAL A 84 -12.17 19.68 -28.14
N LYS A 85 -13.33 20.25 -28.46
CA LYS A 85 -14.61 19.80 -27.91
C LYS A 85 -15.56 19.41 -29.02
N GLY A 86 -15.88 18.12 -29.07
CA GLY A 86 -16.92 17.56 -29.94
C GLY A 86 -18.33 17.79 -29.40
N ILE A 87 -18.72 19.06 -29.22
CA ILE A 87 -20.03 19.48 -28.69
C ILE A 87 -20.82 20.27 -29.73
N ARG A 88 -22.14 20.16 -29.67
CA ARG A 88 -23.07 21.00 -30.46
C ARG A 88 -23.50 22.22 -29.65
N ILE A 89 -23.94 23.28 -30.33
CA ILE A 89 -24.27 24.57 -29.69
C ILE A 89 -25.37 24.44 -28.62
N ASN A 90 -26.33 23.54 -28.81
CA ASN A 90 -27.43 23.31 -27.87
C ASN A 90 -27.00 22.57 -26.59
N GLN A 91 -25.86 21.90 -26.60
CA GLN A 91 -25.31 21.21 -25.42
C GLN A 91 -24.54 22.18 -24.49
N ILE A 92 -24.34 23.43 -24.90
CA ILE A 92 -23.77 24.49 -24.04
C ILE A 92 -24.93 25.26 -23.44
N ARG A 93 -25.26 24.96 -22.18
CA ARG A 93 -26.38 25.59 -21.46
C ARG A 93 -26.07 27.05 -21.12
N LYS A 94 -24.90 27.31 -20.54
CA LYS A 94 -24.46 28.66 -20.14
C LYS A 94 -22.94 28.71 -19.96
N ILE A 95 -22.34 29.86 -20.21
CA ILE A 95 -20.93 30.16 -19.90
C ILE A 95 -20.89 31.23 -18.79
N GLN A 96 -20.17 30.95 -17.70
CA GLN A 96 -19.97 31.85 -16.57
C GLN A 96 -18.47 32.05 -16.34
N GLY A 97 -17.94 33.22 -16.73
CA GLY A 97 -16.49 33.44 -16.76
C GLY A 97 -15.80 32.46 -17.71
N HIS A 98 -14.86 31.66 -17.18
CA HIS A 98 -14.18 30.60 -17.94
C HIS A 98 -14.88 29.22 -17.83
N LYS A 99 -15.95 29.10 -17.04
CA LYS A 99 -16.66 27.84 -16.78
C LYS A 99 -17.83 27.64 -17.75
N TRP A 100 -17.83 26.52 -18.45
CA TRP A 100 -18.85 26.11 -19.41
C TRP A 100 -19.74 25.06 -18.75
N LEU A 101 -21.04 25.31 -18.70
CA LEU A 101 -22.04 24.38 -18.17
C LEU A 101 -22.68 23.64 -19.33
N TYR A 102 -22.67 22.31 -19.27
CA TYR A 102 -23.13 21.45 -20.35
C TYR A 102 -24.48 20.79 -20.01
N GLU A 103 -25.22 20.41 -21.05
CA GLU A 103 -26.47 19.66 -20.98
C GLU A 103 -26.38 18.49 -21.98
N ASP A 104 -26.81 17.29 -21.57
CA ASP A 104 -26.68 16.05 -22.35
C ASP A 104 -25.25 15.78 -22.87
N PHE A 105 -24.27 15.94 -21.99
CA PHE A 105 -22.85 15.70 -22.26
C PHE A 105 -22.23 14.84 -21.15
N TYR A 106 -21.11 14.16 -21.42
CA TYR A 106 -20.49 13.22 -20.46
C TYR A 106 -19.95 13.89 -19.17
N ARG A 107 -19.93 15.23 -19.12
CA ARG A 107 -19.62 16.04 -17.93
C ARG A 107 -20.63 17.17 -17.84
N GLU A 108 -21.06 17.52 -16.63
CA GLU A 108 -22.01 18.61 -16.37
C GLU A 108 -21.37 20.00 -16.49
N GLU A 109 -20.04 20.09 -16.36
CA GLU A 109 -19.29 21.35 -16.45
C GLU A 109 -17.84 21.14 -16.91
N GLY A 110 -17.20 22.21 -17.41
CA GLY A 110 -15.79 22.21 -17.81
C GLY A 110 -15.20 23.62 -17.95
N ASN A 111 -13.88 23.71 -18.10
CA ASN A 111 -13.18 24.96 -18.41
C ASN A 111 -12.11 24.70 -19.48
N PRO A 112 -12.51 24.62 -20.77
CA PRO A 112 -11.63 24.18 -21.85
C PRO A 112 -10.40 25.07 -22.03
N TYR A 113 -10.56 26.39 -21.90
CA TYR A 113 -9.46 27.34 -22.11
C TYR A 113 -8.42 27.29 -21.00
N GLN A 114 -8.86 27.30 -19.74
CA GLN A 114 -7.94 27.15 -18.61
C GLN A 114 -7.25 25.79 -18.62
N GLN A 115 -7.93 24.74 -19.09
CA GLN A 115 -7.34 23.41 -19.25
C GLN A 115 -6.16 23.44 -20.24
N ALA A 116 -6.37 24.05 -21.41
CA ALA A 116 -5.35 24.18 -22.45
C ALA A 116 -4.19 25.10 -22.04
N GLU A 117 -4.47 26.19 -21.32
CA GLU A 117 -3.46 27.07 -20.74
C GLU A 117 -2.61 26.34 -19.69
N ASN A 118 -3.25 25.62 -18.78
CA ASN A 118 -2.60 24.80 -17.76
C ASN A 118 -1.70 23.71 -18.36
N GLN A 119 -2.09 23.11 -19.50
CA GLN A 119 -1.28 22.16 -20.27
C GLN A 119 -0.03 22.86 -20.83
N LEU A 120 -0.21 24.02 -21.48
CA LEU A 120 0.88 24.83 -22.03
C LEU A 120 1.89 25.25 -20.94
N ASP A 121 1.44 25.74 -19.79
CA ASP A 121 2.31 26.12 -18.68
C ASP A 121 3.12 24.94 -18.14
N SER A 122 2.50 23.77 -18.07
CA SER A 122 3.17 22.52 -17.65
C SER A 122 4.27 22.13 -18.64
N LEU A 123 4.00 22.26 -19.95
CA LEU A 123 4.98 22.01 -21.02
C LEU A 123 6.14 23.02 -20.95
N LEU A 124 5.86 24.29 -20.69
CA LEU A 124 6.87 25.32 -20.56
C LEU A 124 7.75 25.11 -19.32
N GLY A 125 7.17 24.70 -18.18
CA GLY A 125 7.92 24.32 -16.99
C GLY A 125 8.88 23.15 -17.23
N PHE A 126 8.50 22.23 -18.13
CA PHE A 126 9.39 21.16 -18.60
C PHE A 126 10.53 21.69 -19.49
N ILE A 127 10.23 22.59 -20.43
CA ILE A 127 11.20 23.23 -21.33
C ILE A 127 12.20 24.12 -20.56
N ASN A 128 11.76 24.79 -19.49
CA ASN A 128 12.55 25.80 -18.78
C ASN A 128 13.77 25.25 -18.01
N LYS A 129 13.88 23.92 -17.86
CA LYS A 129 15.03 23.28 -17.20
C LYS A 129 16.34 23.39 -17.99
N LYS A 130 16.31 23.84 -19.25
CA LYS A 130 17.49 24.17 -20.05
C LYS A 130 17.51 25.67 -20.40
N LYS A 131 18.44 26.41 -19.77
CA LYS A 131 18.94 27.77 -20.11
C LYS A 131 18.03 28.63 -21.03
N GLY A 132 16.99 29.25 -20.49
CA GLY A 132 16.30 30.41 -21.10
C GLY A 132 15.56 30.17 -22.43
N LEU A 133 15.37 28.92 -22.84
CA LEU A 133 14.74 28.58 -24.12
C LEU A 133 13.24 28.98 -24.17
N SER A 134 12.55 28.96 -23.03
CA SER A 134 11.11 29.30 -22.96
C SER A 134 10.79 30.74 -23.31
N ASP A 135 11.75 31.64 -23.16
CA ASP A 135 11.55 33.10 -23.31
C ASP A 135 11.64 33.53 -24.78
N LYS A 136 12.25 32.66 -25.61
CA LYS A 136 12.36 32.78 -27.07
C LYS A 136 11.24 32.08 -27.83
N ILE A 137 10.26 31.49 -27.13
CA ILE A 137 9.16 30.75 -27.76
C ILE A 137 7.86 31.54 -27.64
N SER A 138 7.26 31.88 -28.78
CA SER A 138 5.89 32.41 -28.84
C SER A 138 4.88 31.31 -28.49
N ARG A 139 3.80 31.68 -27.79
CA ARG A 139 2.88 30.74 -27.11
C ARG A 139 1.44 31.01 -27.51
N ARG A 140 0.68 29.94 -27.75
CA ARG A 140 -0.74 30.02 -28.15
C ARG A 140 -1.57 28.94 -27.50
N VAL A 141 -2.81 29.31 -27.20
CA VAL A 141 -3.86 28.44 -26.69
C VAL A 141 -5.13 28.73 -27.48
N LEU A 142 -5.74 27.70 -28.08
CA LEU A 142 -7.01 27.81 -28.80
C LEU A 142 -7.96 26.70 -28.39
N ILE A 143 -9.26 26.96 -28.55
CA ILE A 143 -10.31 25.94 -28.46
C ILE A 143 -10.84 25.63 -29.85
N ALA A 144 -10.87 24.36 -30.24
CA ALA A 144 -11.52 23.93 -31.48
C ALA A 144 -12.92 23.40 -31.19
N LEU A 145 -13.91 23.94 -31.92
CA LEU A 145 -15.32 23.52 -31.87
C LEU A 145 -15.77 23.05 -33.26
N PRO A 146 -15.44 21.81 -33.67
CA PRO A 146 -15.64 21.34 -35.04
C PRO A 146 -17.10 21.28 -35.51
N TYR A 147 -18.05 21.28 -34.58
CA TYR A 147 -19.48 21.17 -34.88
C TYR A 147 -20.25 22.48 -34.71
N ILE A 148 -19.59 23.58 -34.33
CA ILE A 148 -20.24 24.86 -34.05
C ILE A 148 -19.75 25.91 -35.04
N THR A 149 -20.68 26.60 -35.68
CA THR A 149 -20.42 27.74 -36.57
C THR A 149 -20.28 29.04 -35.79
N ARG A 150 -19.61 30.02 -36.38
CA ARG A 150 -19.50 31.36 -35.78
C ARG A 150 -20.87 32.04 -35.65
N ALA A 151 -21.78 31.79 -36.60
CA ALA A 151 -23.14 32.32 -36.56
C ALA A 151 -23.94 31.78 -35.37
N GLU A 152 -23.92 30.46 -35.15
CA GLU A 152 -24.57 29.82 -34.00
C GLU A 152 -24.03 30.33 -32.65
N TRP A 153 -22.71 30.57 -32.57
CA TRP A 153 -22.08 31.13 -31.37
C TRP A 153 -22.56 32.55 -31.06
N LYS A 154 -22.73 33.39 -32.09
CA LYS A 154 -23.24 34.76 -31.97
C LYS A 154 -24.72 34.79 -31.60
N GLU A 155 -25.53 33.92 -32.19
CA GLU A 155 -26.97 33.85 -31.91
C GLU A 155 -27.25 33.52 -30.42
N ARG A 156 -26.38 32.72 -29.80
CA ARG A 156 -26.42 32.45 -28.35
C ARG A 156 -25.90 33.58 -27.46
N GLY A 157 -25.37 34.66 -28.04
CA GLY A 157 -24.77 35.78 -27.31
C GLY A 157 -23.44 35.42 -26.62
N PHE A 158 -22.77 34.34 -27.04
CA PHE A 158 -21.50 33.93 -26.43
C PHE A 158 -20.30 34.72 -26.94
N ASP A 159 -20.43 35.40 -28.08
CA ASP A 159 -19.41 36.29 -28.64
C ASP A 159 -19.27 37.60 -27.85
N SER A 160 -20.33 38.01 -27.16
CA SER A 160 -20.41 39.26 -26.39
C SER A 160 -20.01 39.10 -24.91
N LEU A 161 -19.55 37.90 -24.51
CA LEU A 161 -19.07 37.63 -23.16
C LEU A 161 -17.69 38.28 -22.92
N PRO A 162 -17.43 38.87 -21.73
CA PRO A 162 -16.17 39.56 -21.42
C PRO A 162 -14.90 38.69 -21.51
N SER A 163 -15.05 37.36 -21.41
CA SER A 163 -13.95 36.38 -21.29
C SER A 163 -14.01 35.30 -22.37
N SER A 164 -14.30 35.67 -23.62
CA SER A 164 -14.38 34.73 -24.74
C SER A 164 -12.99 34.28 -25.21
N PRO A 165 -12.66 32.97 -25.18
CA PRO A 165 -11.36 32.48 -25.60
C PRO A 165 -11.18 32.53 -27.13
N PRO A 166 -9.93 32.39 -27.64
CA PRO A 166 -9.68 32.21 -29.07
C PRO A 166 -10.25 30.85 -29.53
N ILE A 167 -11.31 30.90 -30.34
CA ILE A 167 -12.01 29.71 -30.83
C ILE A 167 -11.76 29.51 -32.33
N LEU A 168 -11.51 28.27 -32.73
CA LEU A 168 -11.56 27.75 -34.10
C LEU A 168 -12.94 27.15 -34.33
N PHE A 169 -13.76 27.83 -35.13
CA PHE A 169 -15.10 27.36 -35.47
C PHE A 169 -15.06 26.41 -36.67
N LYS A 170 -16.19 25.77 -36.97
CA LYS A 170 -16.37 24.87 -38.10
C LYS A 170 -15.89 25.46 -39.43
N GLU A 171 -16.09 26.76 -39.66
CA GLU A 171 -15.64 27.45 -40.87
C GLU A 171 -14.11 27.62 -40.91
N ASP A 172 -13.49 27.90 -39.75
CA ASP A 172 -12.03 28.01 -39.64
C ASP A 172 -11.34 26.65 -39.85
N LEU A 173 -12.05 25.54 -39.59
CA LEU A 173 -11.59 24.17 -39.84
C LEU A 173 -11.91 23.67 -41.25
N ALA A 174 -12.73 24.39 -42.02
CA ALA A 174 -13.05 24.01 -43.40
C ALA A 174 -12.06 24.56 -44.45
N ASP A 175 -11.29 25.61 -44.09
CA ASP A 175 -10.38 26.31 -44.99
C ASP A 175 -8.98 26.46 -44.39
N GLU A 176 -7.95 25.97 -45.10
CA GLU A 176 -6.55 25.99 -44.62
C GLU A 176 -6.01 27.40 -44.39
N ARG A 177 -6.44 28.39 -45.19
CA ARG A 177 -5.99 29.78 -45.04
C ARG A 177 -6.63 30.41 -43.80
N ALA A 178 -7.91 30.17 -43.56
CA ALA A 178 -8.62 30.62 -42.38
C ALA A 178 -8.01 30.00 -41.10
N PHE A 179 -7.78 28.68 -41.11
CA PHE A 179 -7.12 27.97 -40.00
C PHE A 179 -5.75 28.57 -39.69
N PHE A 180 -4.90 28.74 -40.71
CA PHE A 180 -3.58 29.32 -40.56
C PHE A 180 -3.62 30.76 -40.05
N ASN A 181 -4.48 31.60 -40.63
CA ASN A 181 -4.63 33.01 -40.24
C ASN A 181 -5.10 33.12 -38.78
N LYS A 182 -6.00 32.23 -38.34
CA LYS A 182 -6.48 32.22 -36.96
C LYS A 182 -5.40 31.81 -35.96
N ILE A 183 -4.63 30.76 -36.26
CA ILE A 183 -3.49 30.36 -35.43
C ILE A 183 -2.43 31.46 -35.41
N SER A 184 -2.04 32.00 -36.56
CA SER A 184 -0.97 32.99 -36.66
C SER A 184 -1.32 34.37 -36.10
N SER A 185 -2.60 34.73 -35.97
CA SER A 185 -3.05 35.98 -35.34
C SER A 185 -3.29 35.88 -33.83
N THR A 186 -3.41 34.67 -33.28
CA THR A 186 -3.64 34.45 -31.84
C THR A 186 -2.30 34.40 -31.10
N TYR A 187 -2.18 35.07 -29.95
CA TYR A 187 -0.99 35.00 -29.09
C TYR A 187 -1.39 35.09 -27.62
N LEU A 188 -0.91 34.14 -26.80
CA LEU A 188 -0.90 34.28 -25.35
C LEU A 188 0.37 35.03 -24.89
N TYR A 189 1.48 34.75 -25.56
CA TYR A 189 2.76 35.47 -25.39
C TYR A 189 3.47 35.51 -26.74
N ARG A 190 4.02 36.67 -27.11
CA ARG A 190 4.75 36.88 -28.37
C ARG A 190 6.14 37.42 -28.10
N THR A 191 7.12 36.81 -28.75
CA THR A 191 8.51 37.28 -28.74
C THR A 191 8.99 37.52 -30.17
N THR A 192 9.92 38.46 -30.34
CA THR A 192 10.59 38.76 -31.62
C THR A 192 11.85 37.93 -31.84
N ALA A 193 12.32 37.20 -30.81
CA ALA A 193 13.44 36.29 -30.93
C ALA A 193 13.08 35.07 -31.79
N GLN A 194 13.99 34.64 -32.68
CA GLN A 194 13.87 33.39 -33.44
C GLN A 194 14.81 32.33 -32.86
N LEU A 195 14.35 31.08 -32.83
CA LEU A 195 15.17 29.94 -32.47
C LEU A 195 16.19 29.68 -33.58
N ASP A 196 17.47 29.61 -33.22
CA ASP A 196 18.51 29.14 -34.14
C ASP A 196 18.41 27.62 -34.38
N GLU A 197 19.24 27.06 -35.28
CA GLU A 197 19.19 25.62 -35.59
C GLU A 197 19.53 24.72 -34.41
N ASN A 198 20.43 25.15 -33.52
CA ASN A 198 20.83 24.37 -32.34
C ASN A 198 19.77 24.42 -31.26
N GLU A 199 19.14 25.58 -31.07
CA GLU A 199 18.01 25.80 -30.16
C GLU A 199 16.77 25.03 -30.63
N TRP A 200 16.48 25.05 -31.94
CA TRP A 200 15.41 24.25 -32.54
C TRP A 200 15.65 22.75 -32.34
N ARG A 201 16.86 22.24 -32.65
CA ARG A 201 17.23 20.85 -32.40
C ARG A 201 17.14 20.47 -30.93
N SER A 202 17.56 21.37 -30.02
CA SER A 202 17.48 21.14 -28.58
C SER A 202 16.04 21.06 -28.09
N LEU A 203 15.14 21.90 -28.62
CA LEU A 203 13.72 21.89 -28.30
C LEU A 203 13.06 20.58 -28.77
N THR A 204 13.35 20.17 -30.01
CA THR A 204 12.77 18.94 -30.58
C THR A 204 13.30 17.69 -29.87
N GLN A 205 14.59 17.62 -29.54
CA GLN A 205 15.17 16.54 -28.72
C GLN A 205 14.59 16.48 -27.32
N LEU A 206 14.33 17.63 -26.69
CA LEU A 206 13.75 17.66 -25.35
C LEU A 206 12.32 17.13 -25.33
N ILE A 207 11.54 17.42 -26.37
CA ILE A 207 10.15 16.99 -26.50
C ILE A 207 10.05 15.54 -27.01
N HIS A 208 11.03 15.05 -27.77
CA HIS A 208 10.96 13.75 -28.45
C HIS A 208 11.97 12.67 -27.98
N GLY A 209 13.05 13.03 -27.27
CA GLY A 209 14.15 12.14 -26.86
C GLY A 209 15.42 12.26 -27.72
N GLU A 210 16.57 11.79 -27.22
CA GLU A 210 17.84 11.72 -27.98
C GLU A 210 17.81 10.50 -28.92
N GLY A 211 17.88 10.71 -30.25
CA GLY A 211 18.11 9.61 -31.20
C GLY A 211 17.32 9.65 -32.51
N PHE A 212 17.28 10.77 -33.23
CA PHE A 212 16.86 10.73 -34.64
C PHE A 212 18.07 10.33 -35.50
N SER A 213 18.27 9.02 -35.70
CA SER A 213 19.07 8.54 -36.83
C SER A 213 18.18 8.47 -38.07
N GLU A 214 18.71 8.87 -39.22
CA GLU A 214 18.00 9.09 -40.50
C GLU A 214 17.29 7.85 -41.10
N ASN A 215 17.24 6.71 -40.42
CA ASN A 215 16.76 5.43 -40.97
C ASN A 215 15.44 4.90 -40.40
N TYR A 216 14.71 5.66 -39.58
CA TYR A 216 13.40 5.21 -39.08
C TYR A 216 12.27 5.48 -40.09
N LYS A 217 12.07 4.56 -41.03
CA LYS A 217 10.77 4.37 -41.68
C LYS A 217 9.87 3.60 -40.71
N LEU A 218 8.84 4.25 -40.17
CA LEU A 218 7.72 3.54 -39.54
C LEU A 218 6.99 2.75 -40.64
N GLY A 219 7.47 1.53 -40.86
CA GLY A 219 6.73 0.49 -41.56
C GLY A 219 5.78 -0.19 -40.60
N GLU A 220 4.59 -0.45 -41.11
CA GLU A 220 3.57 -1.37 -40.61
C GLU A 220 4.18 -2.55 -39.82
N LEU A 221 4.03 -2.52 -38.50
CA LEU A 221 4.09 -3.74 -37.70
C LEU A 221 2.72 -3.90 -37.06
N GLU A 222 1.85 -4.51 -37.86
CA GLU A 222 0.64 -5.16 -37.39
C GLU A 222 0.96 -6.07 -36.20
N MET A 223 0.03 -6.07 -35.26
CA MET A 223 -0.12 -7.07 -34.21
C MET A 223 -0.03 -8.49 -34.79
N LYS A 224 1.11 -9.16 -34.71
CA LYS A 224 1.14 -10.63 -34.90
C LYS A 224 2.32 -11.42 -34.31
N TYR A 225 3.30 -10.79 -33.67
CA TYR A 225 4.34 -11.53 -32.94
C TYR A 225 4.35 -11.13 -31.47
N ALA A 226 4.04 -12.10 -30.59
CA ALA A 226 4.17 -11.93 -29.15
C ALA A 226 5.64 -11.68 -28.82
N ILE A 227 5.98 -10.46 -28.41
CA ILE A 227 7.33 -10.13 -27.95
C ILE A 227 7.56 -10.91 -26.64
N PRO A 228 8.60 -11.74 -26.55
CA PRO A 228 8.85 -12.54 -25.35
C PRO A 228 9.13 -11.64 -24.15
N PHE A 229 8.71 -12.10 -22.97
CA PHE A 229 9.00 -11.42 -21.71
C PHE A 229 10.50 -11.50 -21.38
N SER A 230 11.12 -12.65 -21.64
CA SER A 230 12.52 -12.90 -21.36
C SER A 230 13.18 -13.86 -22.36
N LYS A 231 14.50 -13.69 -22.55
CA LYS A 231 15.37 -14.63 -23.25
C LYS A 231 16.60 -14.93 -22.40
N LEU A 232 16.91 -16.22 -22.22
CA LEU A 232 18.10 -16.71 -21.54
C LEU A 232 19.01 -17.37 -22.58
N TYR A 233 20.27 -16.96 -22.62
CA TYR A 233 21.30 -17.50 -23.49
C TYR A 233 22.36 -18.20 -22.65
N ILE A 234 22.78 -19.39 -23.06
CA ILE A 234 23.96 -20.09 -22.54
C ILE A 234 24.97 -20.17 -23.68
N LEU A 235 26.12 -19.51 -23.50
CA LEU A 235 27.13 -19.32 -24.53
C LEU A 235 28.48 -19.84 -24.05
N SER A 236 29.12 -20.69 -24.84
CA SER A 236 30.40 -21.31 -24.52
C SER A 236 31.61 -20.50 -25.01
N SER A 237 31.45 -19.64 -26.02
CA SER A 237 32.54 -18.82 -26.57
C SER A 237 32.12 -17.40 -26.97
N GLU A 238 33.11 -16.52 -27.14
CA GLU A 238 32.88 -15.12 -27.55
C GLU A 238 32.32 -15.04 -28.98
N GLU A 239 32.69 -15.96 -29.88
CA GLU A 239 32.14 -16.03 -31.23
C GLU A 239 30.63 -16.24 -31.22
N GLN A 240 30.12 -17.14 -30.37
CA GLN A 240 28.68 -17.37 -30.22
C GLN A 240 27.94 -16.12 -29.74
N PHE A 241 28.58 -15.29 -28.90
CA PHE A 241 28.00 -14.03 -28.46
C PHE A 241 27.88 -13.02 -29.61
N TRP A 242 28.91 -12.88 -30.44
CA TRP A 242 28.86 -11.98 -31.59
C TRP A 242 27.86 -12.43 -32.67
N GLU A 243 27.64 -13.75 -32.81
CA GLU A 243 26.55 -14.28 -33.65
C GLU A 243 25.16 -13.82 -33.16
N GLU A 244 24.94 -13.78 -31.84
CA GLU A 244 23.65 -13.46 -31.24
C GLU A 244 23.49 -11.97 -30.88
N GLU A 245 24.54 -11.15 -30.97
CA GLU A 245 24.55 -9.76 -30.50
C GLU A 245 23.36 -8.97 -31.06
N LYS A 246 23.08 -9.10 -32.36
CA LYS A 246 21.97 -8.42 -33.03
C LYS A 246 20.61 -8.84 -32.46
N SER A 247 20.43 -10.14 -32.19
CA SER A 247 19.22 -10.72 -31.59
C SER A 247 19.03 -10.23 -30.15
N ILE A 248 20.12 -10.18 -29.38
CA ILE A 248 20.16 -9.67 -28.00
C ILE A 248 19.78 -8.18 -27.96
N CYS A 249 20.39 -7.36 -28.82
CA CYS A 249 20.13 -5.93 -28.89
C CYS A 249 18.66 -5.65 -29.26
N GLN A 250 18.14 -6.35 -30.28
CA GLN A 250 16.76 -6.23 -30.68
C GLN A 250 15.79 -6.65 -29.56
N ALA A 251 16.12 -7.69 -28.80
CA ALA A 251 15.32 -8.10 -27.65
C ALA A 251 15.28 -7.01 -26.56
N LEU A 252 16.43 -6.40 -26.23
CA LEU A 252 16.51 -5.30 -25.26
C LEU A 252 15.72 -4.07 -25.72
N ASP A 253 15.82 -3.70 -26.99
CA ASP A 253 15.08 -2.57 -27.57
C ASP A 253 13.56 -2.83 -27.55
N LEU A 254 13.16 -4.10 -27.76
CA LEU A 254 11.79 -4.57 -27.61
C LEU A 254 11.36 -4.78 -26.15
N GLY A 255 12.24 -4.49 -25.19
CA GLY A 255 11.97 -4.53 -23.76
C GLY A 255 11.84 -5.94 -23.19
N THR A 256 12.33 -6.94 -23.93
CA THR A 256 12.54 -8.31 -23.45
C THR A 256 13.70 -8.30 -22.46
N LYS A 257 13.52 -8.98 -21.32
CA LYS A 257 14.60 -9.20 -20.35
C LYS A 257 15.61 -10.19 -20.90
N VAL A 258 16.88 -9.82 -20.99
CA VAL A 258 17.96 -10.71 -21.46
C VAL A 258 18.80 -11.21 -20.29
N ILE A 259 19.07 -12.52 -20.29
CA ILE A 259 19.92 -13.20 -19.32
C ILE A 259 21.03 -13.91 -20.10
N LEU A 260 22.28 -13.63 -19.79
CA LEU A 260 23.45 -14.24 -20.41
C LEU A 260 24.18 -15.08 -19.37
N LEU A 261 24.31 -16.39 -19.64
CA LEU A 261 25.13 -17.32 -18.89
C LEU A 261 26.32 -17.68 -19.78
N THR A 262 27.54 -17.26 -19.41
CA THR A 262 28.72 -17.38 -20.28
C THR A 262 29.84 -18.17 -19.61
N TYR A 263 30.54 -19.01 -20.37
CA TYR A 263 31.77 -19.70 -19.92
C TYR A 263 33.05 -18.90 -20.23
N PHE A 264 32.88 -17.63 -20.61
CA PHE A 264 33.93 -16.67 -20.94
C PHE A 264 33.54 -15.29 -20.43
N SER A 265 34.52 -14.37 -20.33
CA SER A 265 34.27 -12.99 -19.91
C SER A 265 33.66 -12.18 -21.05
N LEU A 266 32.52 -11.54 -20.79
CA LEU A 266 31.86 -10.68 -21.77
C LEU A 266 32.67 -9.40 -22.06
N PRO A 267 32.63 -8.87 -23.30
CA PRO A 267 33.32 -7.63 -23.66
C PRO A 267 32.88 -6.44 -22.80
N GLN A 268 33.81 -5.84 -22.05
CA GLN A 268 33.51 -4.75 -21.09
C GLN A 268 32.91 -3.52 -21.77
N ASN A 269 33.39 -3.16 -22.97
CA ASN A 269 32.87 -2.03 -23.73
C ASN A 269 31.38 -2.21 -24.08
N TRP A 270 30.96 -3.46 -24.36
CA TRP A 270 29.56 -3.78 -24.63
C TRP A 270 28.73 -3.69 -23.36
N LEU A 271 29.23 -4.22 -22.23
CA LEU A 271 28.56 -4.12 -20.94
C LEU A 271 28.34 -2.68 -20.47
N GLU A 272 29.30 -1.78 -20.72
CA GLU A 272 29.16 -0.35 -20.43
C GLU A 272 28.15 0.34 -21.36
N LYS A 273 28.12 -0.01 -22.66
CA LYS A 273 27.11 0.48 -23.60
C LYS A 273 25.68 0.18 -23.13
N TYR A 274 25.44 -1.02 -22.55
CA TYR A 274 24.14 -1.45 -22.04
C TYR A 274 23.98 -1.29 -20.51
N ARG A 275 24.80 -0.45 -19.87
CA ARG A 275 24.79 -0.25 -18.41
C ARG A 275 23.44 0.17 -17.85
N LEU A 276 22.67 0.99 -18.58
CA LEU A 276 21.33 1.39 -18.14
C LEU A 276 20.36 0.20 -18.05
N PHE A 277 20.44 -0.75 -19.00
CA PHE A 277 19.65 -1.98 -18.95
C PHE A 277 20.08 -2.88 -17.80
N ARG A 278 21.39 -2.98 -17.53
CA ARG A 278 21.94 -3.72 -16.37
C ARG A 278 21.45 -3.14 -15.04
N ASN A 279 21.56 -1.83 -14.86
CA ASN A 279 21.10 -1.12 -13.65
C ASN A 279 19.60 -1.30 -13.37
N LYS A 280 18.80 -1.59 -14.41
CA LYS A 280 17.35 -1.81 -14.30
C LYS A 280 16.96 -3.29 -14.35
N ASN A 281 17.95 -4.19 -14.23
CA ASN A 281 17.78 -5.64 -14.26
C ASN A 281 17.08 -6.15 -15.53
N GLN A 282 17.27 -5.46 -16.66
CA GLN A 282 16.81 -5.90 -17.98
C GLN A 282 17.88 -6.66 -18.76
N LEU A 283 19.14 -6.48 -18.39
CA LEU A 283 20.26 -7.29 -18.85
C LEU A 283 20.96 -7.88 -17.62
N LEU A 284 20.94 -9.20 -17.48
CA LEU A 284 21.66 -9.93 -16.44
C LEU A 284 22.75 -10.77 -17.10
N SER A 285 23.93 -10.79 -16.51
CA SER A 285 25.08 -11.54 -17.03
C SER A 285 25.75 -12.30 -15.89
N TYR A 286 25.98 -13.60 -16.08
CA TYR A 286 26.66 -14.47 -15.12
C TYR A 286 27.77 -15.22 -15.85
N GLU A 287 28.97 -15.14 -15.30
CA GLU A 287 30.16 -15.79 -15.84
C GLU A 287 30.48 -17.04 -15.03
N CYS A 288 30.71 -18.17 -15.72
CA CYS A 288 31.16 -19.41 -15.10
C CYS A 288 32.65 -19.31 -14.78
N GLN A 289 33.07 -19.87 -13.64
CA GLN A 289 34.50 -19.96 -13.29
C GLN A 289 35.24 -21.06 -14.08
N LYS A 290 34.52 -21.88 -14.84
CA LYS A 290 35.07 -22.96 -15.67
C LYS A 290 34.96 -22.57 -17.14
N THR A 291 35.91 -23.03 -17.94
CA THR A 291 35.85 -23.01 -19.40
C THR A 291 35.33 -24.35 -19.91
N GLU A 292 34.22 -24.35 -20.64
CA GLU A 292 33.75 -25.51 -21.42
C GLU A 292 33.82 -25.15 -22.91
N GLU A 293 34.70 -25.83 -23.66
CA GLU A 293 34.80 -25.68 -25.11
C GLU A 293 33.89 -26.69 -25.83
N GLY A 294 33.22 -26.26 -26.91
CA GLY A 294 32.58 -27.17 -27.86
C GLY A 294 31.11 -27.56 -27.59
N GLN A 295 30.41 -26.88 -26.67
CA GLN A 295 28.97 -27.09 -26.49
C GLN A 295 28.10 -26.23 -27.40
N GLU A 296 26.97 -26.80 -27.81
CA GLU A 296 25.92 -26.10 -28.56
C GLU A 296 25.33 -24.94 -27.76
N LYS A 297 25.07 -23.83 -28.45
CA LYS A 297 24.39 -22.67 -27.89
C LYS A 297 22.97 -23.04 -27.46
N VAL A 298 22.56 -22.56 -26.29
CA VAL A 298 21.19 -22.75 -25.79
C VAL A 298 20.50 -21.39 -25.68
N SER A 299 19.32 -21.26 -26.28
CA SER A 299 18.45 -20.09 -26.15
C SER A 299 17.08 -20.52 -25.64
N ILE A 300 16.71 -20.02 -24.47
CA ILE A 300 15.44 -20.29 -23.79
C ILE A 300 14.59 -19.03 -23.81
N GLN A 301 13.36 -19.16 -24.28
CA GLN A 301 12.38 -18.07 -24.28
C GLN A 301 11.37 -18.30 -23.15
N ASP A 302 11.19 -17.34 -22.26
CA ASP A 302 10.16 -17.39 -21.20
C ASP A 302 10.17 -18.67 -20.33
N GLY A 303 11.32 -19.34 -20.21
CA GLY A 303 11.45 -20.62 -19.51
C GLY A 303 10.89 -21.83 -20.26
N GLU A 304 10.43 -21.67 -21.51
CA GLU A 304 10.01 -22.77 -22.38
C GLU A 304 11.22 -23.66 -22.72
N ASN A 305 11.04 -24.99 -22.66
CA ASN A 305 12.11 -26.00 -22.90
C ASN A 305 13.24 -26.03 -21.86
N LEU A 306 13.00 -25.53 -20.64
CA LEU A 306 13.91 -25.72 -19.50
C LEU A 306 13.70 -27.12 -18.88
N PHE A 307 14.42 -28.13 -19.37
CA PHE A 307 14.33 -29.51 -18.86
C PHE A 307 15.23 -29.73 -17.63
N ARG A 308 14.90 -30.73 -16.81
CA ARG A 308 15.55 -31.00 -15.51
C ARG A 308 17.08 -31.10 -15.60
N GLU A 309 17.61 -31.79 -16.61
CA GLU A 309 19.07 -31.94 -16.81
C GLU A 309 19.77 -30.59 -17.01
N LEU A 310 19.13 -29.68 -17.76
CA LEU A 310 19.64 -28.34 -18.00
C LEU A 310 19.53 -27.47 -16.74
N GLU A 311 18.47 -27.62 -15.95
CA GLU A 311 18.34 -26.94 -14.65
C GLU A 311 19.46 -27.33 -13.69
N GLU A 312 19.71 -28.63 -13.54
CA GLU A 312 20.77 -29.18 -12.69
C GLU A 312 22.14 -28.67 -13.14
N LYS A 313 22.37 -28.61 -14.45
CA LYS A 313 23.58 -28.03 -15.02
C LYS A 313 23.72 -26.53 -14.75
N ILE A 314 22.67 -25.74 -14.98
CA ILE A 314 22.68 -24.30 -14.71
C ILE A 314 22.96 -24.02 -13.22
N LEU A 315 22.33 -24.76 -12.31
CA LEU A 315 22.55 -24.61 -10.87
C LEU A 315 23.98 -24.95 -10.46
N LYS A 316 24.59 -25.94 -11.12
CA LYS A 316 25.98 -26.36 -10.89
C LYS A 316 27.00 -25.36 -11.42
N ASP A 317 26.79 -24.85 -12.64
CA ASP A 317 27.77 -24.02 -13.35
C ASP A 317 27.60 -22.52 -13.05
N PHE A 318 26.37 -22.09 -12.74
CA PHE A 318 26.02 -20.70 -12.44
C PHE A 318 25.26 -20.59 -11.10
N PRO A 319 25.90 -20.94 -9.96
CA PRO A 319 25.22 -20.97 -8.65
C PRO A 319 24.72 -19.59 -8.19
N SER A 320 25.28 -18.51 -8.74
CA SER A 320 24.84 -17.12 -8.50
C SER A 320 23.60 -16.73 -9.31
N PHE A 321 23.23 -17.47 -10.35
CA PHE A 321 22.00 -17.23 -11.09
C PHE A 321 20.78 -17.75 -10.32
N ASN A 322 19.81 -16.88 -10.10
CA ASN A 322 18.57 -17.26 -9.42
C ASN A 322 17.59 -17.95 -10.36
N LEU A 323 17.82 -19.24 -10.61
CA LEU A 323 16.95 -20.05 -11.47
C LEU A 323 15.52 -20.11 -10.92
N GLY A 324 15.34 -20.18 -9.60
CA GLY A 324 14.02 -20.20 -8.95
C GLY A 324 13.19 -18.94 -9.24
N GLN A 325 13.80 -17.75 -9.16
CA GLN A 325 13.13 -16.50 -9.52
C GLN A 325 12.76 -16.45 -11.00
N TYR A 326 13.67 -16.91 -11.88
CA TYR A 326 13.41 -16.95 -13.31
C TYR A 326 12.20 -17.85 -13.62
N LYS A 327 12.19 -19.08 -13.10
CA LYS A 327 11.09 -20.04 -13.27
C LYS A 327 9.77 -19.52 -12.69
N ALA A 328 9.80 -18.89 -11.52
CA ALA A 328 8.60 -18.37 -10.88
C ALA A 328 8.00 -17.19 -11.67
N ALA A 329 8.82 -16.26 -12.16
CA ALA A 329 8.34 -15.11 -12.93
C ALA A 329 7.67 -15.54 -14.25
N SER A 330 8.29 -16.47 -14.99
CA SER A 330 7.83 -16.93 -16.29
C SER A 330 6.96 -18.19 -16.25
N TRP A 331 6.44 -18.57 -15.07
CA TRP A 331 5.67 -19.80 -14.87
C TRP A 331 4.49 -19.94 -15.85
N ASN A 332 4.43 -21.04 -16.60
CA ASN A 332 3.33 -21.29 -17.51
C ASN A 332 2.06 -21.71 -16.73
N GLN A 333 0.98 -20.93 -16.84
CA GLN A 333 -0.26 -21.17 -16.08
C GLN A 333 -1.00 -22.44 -16.51
N MET A 334 -0.75 -22.95 -17.72
CA MET A 334 -1.26 -24.25 -18.14
C MET A 334 -0.73 -25.40 -17.26
N MET A 335 0.39 -25.19 -16.56
CA MET A 335 0.99 -26.18 -15.65
C MET A 335 0.34 -26.20 -14.25
N GLY A 336 -0.65 -25.34 -14.01
CA GLY A 336 -1.36 -25.26 -12.73
C GLY A 336 -0.94 -24.08 -11.85
N PRO A 337 -1.58 -23.94 -10.67
CA PRO A 337 -1.27 -22.88 -9.72
C PRO A 337 0.14 -23.02 -9.15
N LEU A 338 0.77 -21.89 -8.81
CA LEU A 338 2.13 -21.84 -8.29
C LEU A 338 2.16 -21.36 -6.83
N LYS A 339 2.90 -22.08 -5.99
CA LYS A 339 3.28 -21.72 -4.62
C LYS A 339 4.77 -21.39 -4.59
N LEU A 340 5.07 -20.16 -4.20
CA LEU A 340 6.43 -19.64 -4.08
C LEU A 340 6.80 -19.49 -2.60
N GLY A 341 7.59 -20.45 -2.11
CA GLY A 341 8.21 -20.39 -0.78
C GLY A 341 9.41 -19.45 -0.81
N ALA A 342 9.36 -18.35 -0.08
CA ALA A 342 10.35 -17.30 -0.26
C ALA A 342 10.70 -16.62 1.08
N GLY A 343 11.88 -16.99 1.60
CA GLY A 343 12.41 -16.48 2.86
C GLY A 343 12.58 -14.96 2.93
N ALA A 344 13.03 -14.46 4.08
CA ALA A 344 13.35 -13.04 4.23
C ALA A 344 14.44 -12.62 3.22
N GLY A 345 14.26 -11.50 2.53
CA GLY A 345 15.30 -10.91 1.66
C GLY A 345 15.54 -11.60 0.32
N VAL A 346 14.72 -12.58 -0.08
CA VAL A 346 14.93 -13.36 -1.32
C VAL A 346 14.31 -12.75 -2.58
N GLY A 347 13.72 -11.55 -2.49
CA GLY A 347 13.16 -10.83 -3.63
C GLY A 347 11.71 -11.17 -4.01
N LYS A 348 10.87 -11.61 -3.06
CA LYS A 348 9.42 -11.87 -3.23
C LYS A 348 8.71 -10.83 -4.11
N THR A 349 8.77 -9.56 -3.71
CA THR A 349 8.14 -8.45 -4.41
C THR A 349 8.62 -8.32 -5.86
N ARG A 350 9.92 -8.53 -6.10
CA ARG A 350 10.48 -8.47 -7.46
C ARG A 350 9.86 -9.54 -8.35
N VAL A 351 9.74 -10.77 -7.85
CA VAL A 351 9.12 -11.88 -8.61
C VAL A 351 7.67 -11.58 -8.93
N ILE A 352 6.90 -11.00 -7.99
CA ILE A 352 5.50 -10.62 -8.24
C ILE A 352 5.40 -9.57 -9.35
N ILE A 353 6.25 -8.53 -9.35
CA ILE A 353 6.25 -7.52 -10.41
C ILE A 353 6.65 -8.14 -11.76
N GLU A 354 7.71 -8.95 -11.76
CA GLU A 354 8.15 -9.66 -12.97
C GLU A 354 7.06 -10.60 -13.49
N ARG A 355 6.29 -11.23 -12.60
CA ARG A 355 5.13 -12.06 -12.93
C ARG A 355 4.02 -11.27 -13.60
N ILE A 356 3.70 -10.07 -13.11
CA ILE A 356 2.73 -9.18 -13.73
C ILE A 356 3.21 -8.80 -15.14
N LEU A 357 4.49 -8.40 -15.28
CA LEU A 357 5.06 -8.05 -16.58
C LEU A 357 5.02 -9.22 -17.58
N PHE A 358 5.25 -10.46 -17.13
CA PHE A 358 5.09 -11.66 -17.94
C PHE A 358 3.65 -11.83 -18.43
N LEU A 359 2.66 -11.68 -17.55
CA LEU A 359 1.23 -11.73 -17.91
C LEU A 359 0.89 -10.68 -18.97
N LEU A 360 1.36 -9.44 -18.79
CA LEU A 360 1.16 -8.36 -19.77
C LEU A 360 1.80 -8.67 -21.12
N ALA A 361 3.01 -9.24 -21.13
CA ALA A 361 3.68 -9.66 -22.35
C ALA A 361 2.92 -10.77 -23.10
N LYS A 362 2.22 -11.65 -22.37
CA LYS A 362 1.30 -12.66 -22.93
C LYS A 362 -0.08 -12.10 -23.32
N GLY A 363 -0.30 -10.78 -23.22
CA GLY A 363 -1.52 -10.11 -23.66
C GLY A 363 -2.64 -10.06 -22.61
N VAL A 364 -2.36 -10.42 -21.35
CA VAL A 364 -3.32 -10.30 -20.25
C VAL A 364 -3.53 -8.82 -19.91
N SER A 365 -4.78 -8.39 -19.73
CA SER A 365 -5.09 -7.03 -19.29
C SER A 365 -4.86 -6.86 -17.79
N LEU A 366 -4.41 -5.68 -17.35
CA LEU A 366 -4.30 -5.36 -15.92
C LEU A 366 -5.62 -5.50 -15.16
N LYS A 367 -6.78 -5.35 -15.84
CA LYS A 367 -8.11 -5.56 -15.27
C LYS A 367 -8.44 -7.03 -14.97
N ASP A 368 -7.66 -7.95 -15.54
CA ASP A 368 -7.79 -9.40 -15.33
C ASP A 368 -6.83 -9.92 -14.27
N ILE A 369 -5.94 -9.06 -13.76
CA ILE A 369 -4.97 -9.38 -12.72
C ILE A 369 -5.43 -8.76 -11.40
N ILE A 370 -5.65 -9.61 -10.42
CA ILE A 370 -6.03 -9.24 -9.05
C ILE A 370 -4.81 -9.51 -8.17
N MET A 371 -4.39 -8.52 -7.40
CA MET A 371 -3.33 -8.66 -6.43
C MET A 371 -3.86 -8.40 -5.02
N ILE A 372 -3.69 -9.39 -4.14
CA ILE A 372 -4.04 -9.32 -2.73
C ILE A 372 -2.77 -9.17 -1.89
N THR A 373 -2.80 -8.22 -0.96
CA THR A 373 -1.75 -7.99 0.05
C THR A 373 -2.31 -7.99 1.46
N PHE A 374 -1.45 -8.07 2.47
CA PHE A 374 -1.88 -8.04 3.87
C PHE A 374 -2.18 -6.62 4.40
N THR A 375 -1.49 -5.58 3.92
CA THR A 375 -1.65 -4.20 4.41
C THR A 375 -1.89 -3.18 3.31
N ASN A 376 -2.55 -2.07 3.63
CA ASN A 376 -2.73 -0.94 2.71
C ASN A 376 -1.39 -0.33 2.28
N ASN A 377 -0.38 -0.33 3.18
CA ASN A 377 0.96 0.16 2.84
C ASN A 377 1.60 -0.74 1.77
N SER A 378 1.51 -2.06 1.93
CA SER A 378 1.99 -3.03 0.93
C SER A 378 1.23 -2.87 -0.40
N THR A 379 -0.08 -2.62 -0.37
CA THR A 379 -0.88 -2.32 -1.58
C THR A 379 -0.31 -1.11 -2.33
N ASN A 380 -0.09 0.01 -1.63
CA ASN A 380 0.42 1.24 -2.24
C ASN A 380 1.85 1.08 -2.75
N GLU A 381 2.72 0.45 -1.96
CA GLU A 381 4.11 0.16 -2.34
C GLU A 381 4.18 -0.70 -3.60
N MET A 382 3.35 -1.73 -3.71
CA MET A 382 3.28 -2.59 -4.90
C MET A 382 2.83 -1.82 -6.14
N LYS A 383 1.84 -0.94 -5.98
CA LYS A 383 1.34 -0.08 -7.04
C LYS A 383 2.42 0.87 -7.56
N GLU A 384 3.11 1.56 -6.63
CA GLU A 384 4.21 2.46 -6.95
C GLU A 384 5.37 1.74 -7.64
N ARG A 385 5.81 0.60 -7.09
CA ARG A 385 6.91 -0.18 -7.68
C ARG A 385 6.61 -0.69 -9.09
N LEU A 386 5.37 -1.16 -9.33
CA LEU A 386 4.95 -1.60 -10.66
C LEU A 386 4.95 -0.42 -11.65
N GLN A 387 4.39 0.73 -11.26
CA GLN A 387 4.40 1.95 -12.07
C GLN A 387 5.83 2.42 -12.38
N GLU A 388 6.69 2.48 -11.36
CA GLU A 388 8.10 2.86 -11.53
C GLU A 388 8.84 1.91 -12.48
N LYS A 389 8.60 0.60 -12.37
CA LYS A 389 9.21 -0.39 -13.26
C LYS A 389 8.76 -0.21 -14.71
N LEU A 390 7.47 0.02 -14.95
CA LEU A 390 6.90 0.28 -16.27
C LEU A 390 7.42 1.58 -16.88
N ILE A 391 7.45 2.67 -16.11
CA ILE A 391 8.03 3.95 -16.56
C ILE A 391 9.53 3.80 -16.86
N SER A 392 10.26 3.03 -16.04
CA SER A 392 11.67 2.73 -16.31
C SER A 392 11.85 1.96 -17.62
N LEU A 393 10.96 1.02 -17.93
CA LEU A 393 10.97 0.28 -19.19
C LEU A 393 10.69 1.19 -20.38
N PHE A 394 9.72 2.10 -20.25
CA PHE A 394 9.46 3.12 -21.28
C PHE A 394 10.71 3.98 -21.53
N LYS A 395 11.38 4.46 -20.48
CA LYS A 395 12.60 5.27 -20.62
C LYS A 395 13.76 4.54 -21.29
N LEU A 396 13.84 3.22 -21.13
CA LEU A 396 14.90 2.40 -21.74
C LEU A 396 14.61 2.07 -23.21
N THR A 397 13.34 1.83 -23.55
CA THR A 397 12.94 1.21 -24.82
C THR A 397 12.17 2.14 -25.74
N SER A 398 11.68 3.27 -25.22
CA SER A 398 10.76 4.20 -25.89
C SER A 398 9.45 3.57 -26.37
N GLN A 399 9.08 2.38 -25.90
CA GLN A 399 7.86 1.70 -26.32
C GLN A 399 6.62 2.19 -25.59
N ALA A 400 5.66 2.72 -26.35
CA ALA A 400 4.41 3.27 -25.82
C ALA A 400 3.57 2.29 -24.98
N LYS A 401 3.70 0.97 -25.22
CA LYS A 401 2.96 -0.04 -24.43
C LYS A 401 3.23 0.07 -22.91
N TYR A 402 4.46 0.38 -22.52
CA TYR A 402 4.83 0.47 -21.10
C TYR A 402 4.26 1.71 -20.40
N ILE A 403 4.10 2.84 -21.11
CA ILE A 403 3.46 4.02 -20.53
C ILE A 403 1.95 3.83 -20.40
N ASN A 404 1.32 3.19 -21.39
CA ASN A 404 -0.11 2.84 -21.31
C ASN A 404 -0.38 1.90 -20.14
N TRP A 405 0.44 0.85 -19.97
CA TRP A 405 0.32 -0.04 -18.82
C TRP A 405 0.55 0.70 -17.49
N ALA A 406 1.50 1.63 -17.41
CA ALA A 406 1.74 2.39 -16.19
C ALA A 406 0.52 3.22 -15.74
N GLU A 407 -0.26 3.74 -16.69
CA GLU A 407 -1.52 4.45 -16.43
C GLU A 407 -2.61 3.49 -15.96
N ASP A 408 -2.75 2.37 -16.66
CA ASP A 408 -3.73 1.33 -16.36
C ASP A 408 -3.51 0.66 -15.00
N VAL A 409 -2.32 0.77 -14.38
CA VAL A 409 -2.06 0.30 -13.00
C VAL A 409 -3.06 0.92 -12.01
N ASN A 410 -3.56 2.14 -12.25
CA ASN A 410 -4.58 2.73 -11.39
C ASN A 410 -5.93 2.00 -11.42
N GLY A 411 -6.24 1.31 -12.52
CA GLY A 411 -7.43 0.48 -12.69
C GLY A 411 -7.21 -1.00 -12.36
N MET A 412 -5.98 -1.42 -12.06
CA MET A 412 -5.68 -2.77 -11.58
C MET A 412 -6.22 -2.96 -10.16
N GLN A 413 -6.81 -4.12 -9.88
CA GLN A 413 -7.29 -4.45 -8.54
C GLN A 413 -6.13 -4.90 -7.64
N ILE A 414 -5.42 -3.93 -7.07
CA ILE A 414 -4.44 -4.15 -6.00
C ILE A 414 -5.09 -3.71 -4.69
N SER A 415 -5.32 -4.65 -3.77
CA SER A 415 -6.03 -4.35 -2.54
C SER A 415 -5.60 -5.24 -1.37
N THR A 416 -6.04 -4.90 -0.17
CA THR A 416 -5.96 -5.83 0.96
C THR A 416 -6.98 -6.95 0.84
N ILE A 417 -6.81 -8.03 1.61
CA ILE A 417 -7.78 -9.13 1.72
C ILE A 417 -9.17 -8.60 2.07
N HIS A 418 -9.27 -7.72 3.08
CA HIS A 418 -10.56 -7.18 3.52
C HIS A 418 -11.19 -6.26 2.46
N SER A 419 -10.40 -5.45 1.75
CA SER A 419 -10.90 -4.63 0.64
C SER A 419 -11.42 -5.50 -0.51
N PHE A 420 -10.71 -6.59 -0.82
CA PHE A 420 -11.15 -7.56 -1.82
C PHE A 420 -12.46 -8.24 -1.42
N ALA A 421 -12.53 -8.75 -0.19
CA ALA A 421 -13.73 -9.36 0.39
C ALA A 421 -14.91 -8.39 0.42
N LYS A 422 -14.67 -7.12 0.78
CA LYS A 422 -15.70 -6.07 0.75
C LYS A 422 -16.26 -5.88 -0.66
N ASN A 423 -15.40 -5.79 -1.68
CA ASN A 423 -15.85 -5.59 -3.06
C ASN A 423 -16.73 -6.76 -3.52
N ILE A 424 -16.31 -8.00 -3.24
CA ILE A 424 -17.12 -9.19 -3.52
C ILE A 424 -18.46 -9.12 -2.77
N LEU A 425 -18.45 -8.78 -1.47
CA LEU A 425 -19.68 -8.71 -0.68
C LEU A 425 -20.64 -7.62 -1.18
N VAL A 426 -20.12 -6.48 -1.67
CA VAL A 426 -20.95 -5.42 -2.26
C VAL A 426 -21.64 -5.92 -3.53
N GLU A 427 -20.91 -6.61 -4.42
CA GLU A 427 -21.47 -7.22 -5.63
C GLU A 427 -22.57 -8.25 -5.29
N LEU A 428 -22.36 -9.01 -4.21
CA LEU A 428 -23.25 -10.08 -3.75
C LEU A 428 -24.25 -9.64 -2.67
N SER A 429 -24.34 -8.34 -2.37
CA SER A 429 -25.08 -7.82 -1.22
C SER A 429 -26.55 -8.27 -1.20
N HIS A 430 -27.19 -8.27 -2.36
CA HIS A 430 -28.57 -8.69 -2.56
C HIS A 430 -28.83 -10.17 -2.19
N GLU A 431 -27.87 -11.06 -2.47
CA GLU A 431 -27.94 -12.50 -2.14
C GLU A 431 -27.84 -12.79 -0.64
N LEU A 432 -27.26 -11.85 0.11
CA LEU A 432 -27.05 -11.93 1.56
C LEU A 432 -28.14 -11.17 2.35
N GLY A 433 -29.12 -10.57 1.66
CA GLY A 433 -30.18 -9.77 2.27
C GLY A 433 -29.74 -8.35 2.66
N TYR A 434 -28.66 -7.84 2.08
CA TYR A 434 -28.23 -6.44 2.22
C TYR A 434 -28.66 -5.62 1.00
N GLY A 435 -28.82 -4.31 1.20
CA GLY A 435 -29.04 -3.35 0.14
C GLY A 435 -27.76 -3.00 -0.62
N ARG A 436 -27.90 -2.36 -1.79
CA ARG A 436 -26.79 -2.01 -2.72
C ARG A 436 -25.67 -1.16 -2.09
N ASN A 437 -25.98 -0.39 -1.04
CA ASN A 437 -25.03 0.51 -0.37
C ASN A 437 -24.61 -0.04 1.01
N VAL A 438 -24.30 -1.34 1.10
CA VAL A 438 -23.86 -1.97 2.35
C VAL A 438 -22.60 -1.30 2.90
N LYS A 439 -22.63 -0.89 4.17
CA LYS A 439 -21.55 -0.15 4.82
C LYS A 439 -20.67 -1.06 5.66
N LEU A 440 -19.40 -0.69 5.84
CA LEU A 440 -18.57 -1.29 6.87
C LEU A 440 -18.76 -0.53 8.19
N ARG A 441 -19.07 -1.26 9.27
CA ARG A 441 -19.29 -0.70 10.60
C ARG A 441 -18.78 -1.65 11.68
N SER A 442 -18.18 -1.10 12.73
CA SER A 442 -17.91 -1.88 13.94
C SER A 442 -19.18 -2.02 14.77
N PHE A 443 -19.48 -3.24 15.20
CA PHE A 443 -20.63 -3.56 16.06
C PHE A 443 -20.21 -3.86 17.51
N THR A 444 -19.06 -3.33 17.96
CA THR A 444 -18.53 -3.63 19.30
C THR A 444 -19.51 -3.25 20.42
N LYS A 445 -20.20 -2.11 20.28
CA LYS A 445 -21.16 -1.65 21.29
C LYS A 445 -22.40 -2.55 21.29
N GLU A 446 -22.98 -2.76 20.12
CA GLU A 446 -24.17 -3.58 19.91
C GLU A 446 -23.95 -5.01 20.38
N LYS A 447 -22.75 -5.58 20.15
CA LYS A 447 -22.37 -6.88 20.71
C LYS A 447 -22.45 -6.89 22.23
N LYS A 448 -21.91 -5.87 22.90
CA LYS A 448 -21.98 -5.78 24.37
C LYS A 448 -23.40 -5.59 24.86
N ASP A 449 -24.17 -4.73 24.20
CA ASP A 449 -25.57 -4.47 24.54
C ASP A 449 -26.42 -5.76 24.38
N ILE A 450 -26.20 -6.52 23.30
CA ILE A 450 -26.85 -7.83 23.05
C ILE A 450 -26.44 -8.86 24.11
N ILE A 451 -25.15 -8.96 24.44
CA ILE A 451 -24.68 -9.87 25.50
C ILE A 451 -25.34 -9.52 26.83
N GLU A 452 -25.38 -8.23 27.16
CA GLU A 452 -25.96 -7.72 28.40
C GLU A 452 -27.45 -8.05 28.49
N GLN A 453 -28.19 -7.80 27.40
CA GLN A 453 -29.61 -8.13 27.29
C GLN A 453 -29.86 -9.64 27.47
N LEU A 454 -29.12 -10.50 26.75
CA LEU A 454 -29.30 -11.96 26.81
C LEU A 454 -28.88 -12.54 28.16
N ALA A 455 -27.85 -11.98 28.79
CA ALA A 455 -27.45 -12.36 30.13
C ALA A 455 -28.55 -12.00 31.15
N ASN A 456 -29.13 -10.81 31.05
CA ASN A 456 -30.24 -10.40 31.90
C ASN A 456 -31.48 -11.28 31.71
N GLU A 457 -31.85 -11.62 30.47
CA GLU A 457 -32.94 -12.58 30.19
C GLU A 457 -32.69 -13.94 30.85
N TYR A 458 -31.46 -14.46 30.75
CA TYR A 458 -31.09 -15.70 31.42
C TYR A 458 -31.20 -15.60 32.95
N PHE A 459 -30.84 -14.45 33.52
CA PHE A 459 -30.90 -14.14 34.96
C PHE A 459 -32.32 -13.91 35.49
N GLU A 460 -33.26 -13.50 34.65
CA GLU A 460 -34.69 -13.48 35.02
C GLU A 460 -35.23 -14.91 35.19
N LEU A 461 -34.74 -15.83 34.38
CA LEU A 461 -35.14 -17.25 34.39
C LEU A 461 -34.36 -18.08 35.43
N ASN A 462 -33.23 -17.59 35.94
CA ASN A 462 -32.33 -18.34 36.84
C ASN A 462 -31.86 -17.46 38.02
N PRO A 463 -31.84 -17.98 39.26
CA PRO A 463 -31.55 -17.16 40.44
C PRO A 463 -30.13 -16.56 40.43
N VAL A 464 -30.06 -15.23 40.26
CA VAL A 464 -28.83 -14.41 40.26
C VAL A 464 -27.95 -14.63 41.49
N SER A 465 -28.58 -14.96 42.63
CA SER A 465 -27.88 -15.25 43.89
C SER A 465 -26.86 -16.38 43.77
N LYS A 466 -27.04 -17.34 42.83
CA LYS A 466 -26.06 -18.41 42.57
C LYS A 466 -24.80 -17.88 41.89
N ILE A 467 -24.91 -16.84 41.07
CA ILE A 467 -23.81 -16.28 40.28
C ILE A 467 -23.01 -15.24 41.08
N ILE A 468 -23.69 -14.40 41.86
CA ILE A 468 -23.04 -13.46 42.79
C ILE A 468 -22.15 -14.22 43.79
N ARG A 469 -22.60 -15.39 44.25
CA ARG A 469 -21.82 -16.28 45.14
C ARG A 469 -20.52 -16.81 44.50
N LEU A 470 -20.37 -16.75 43.17
CA LEU A 470 -19.15 -17.13 42.46
C LEU A 470 -18.14 -15.98 42.35
N GLY A 471 -18.49 -14.77 42.81
CA GLY A 471 -17.57 -13.62 42.85
C GLY A 471 -17.34 -12.96 41.48
N PHE A 472 -18.33 -13.05 40.57
CA PHE A 472 -18.33 -12.30 39.33
C PHE A 472 -19.33 -11.14 39.41
N THR A 473 -18.87 -9.96 39.02
CA THR A 473 -19.75 -8.84 38.71
C THR A 473 -20.40 -9.04 37.34
N HIS A 474 -21.55 -8.39 37.11
CA HIS A 474 -22.22 -8.42 35.83
C HIS A 474 -21.31 -7.94 34.68
N TYR A 475 -20.60 -6.82 34.89
CA TYR A 475 -19.66 -6.26 33.93
C TYR A 475 -18.50 -7.23 33.58
N GLU A 476 -17.96 -7.94 34.57
CA GLU A 476 -16.93 -8.96 34.33
C GLU A 476 -17.46 -10.09 33.44
N LEU A 477 -18.67 -10.61 33.70
CA LEU A 477 -19.27 -11.66 32.87
C LEU A 477 -19.50 -11.20 31.44
N THR A 478 -20.04 -9.99 31.25
CA THR A 478 -20.25 -9.42 29.91
C THR A 478 -18.94 -9.30 29.14
N ASN A 479 -17.85 -8.89 29.79
CA ASN A 479 -16.53 -8.82 29.15
C ASN A 479 -15.95 -10.21 28.84
N ILE A 480 -16.14 -11.20 29.71
CA ILE A 480 -15.70 -12.58 29.48
C ILE A 480 -16.44 -13.15 28.26
N ILE A 481 -17.77 -13.04 28.23
CA ILE A 481 -18.59 -13.51 27.11
C ILE A 481 -18.18 -12.79 25.81
N TYR A 482 -17.98 -11.47 25.87
CA TYR A 482 -17.49 -10.70 24.73
C TYR A 482 -16.12 -11.22 24.23
N SER A 483 -15.18 -11.49 25.14
CA SER A 483 -13.85 -12.00 24.78
C SER A 483 -13.93 -13.37 24.09
N PHE A 484 -14.83 -14.25 24.55
CA PHE A 484 -15.01 -15.57 23.95
C PHE A 484 -15.68 -15.46 22.58
N TRP A 485 -16.65 -14.55 22.41
CA TRP A 485 -17.23 -14.26 21.09
C TRP A 485 -16.18 -13.73 20.12
N ASP A 486 -15.32 -12.82 20.56
CA ASP A 486 -14.23 -12.26 19.75
C ASP A 486 -13.25 -13.35 19.29
N VAL A 487 -12.93 -14.33 20.14
CA VAL A 487 -12.12 -15.50 19.75
C VAL A 487 -12.83 -16.34 18.67
N MET A 488 -14.14 -16.62 18.83
CA MET A 488 -14.91 -17.36 17.82
C MET A 488 -15.00 -16.61 16.47
N GLU A 489 -15.14 -15.29 16.50
CA GLU A 489 -15.18 -14.45 15.31
C GLU A 489 -13.84 -14.40 14.59
N LYS A 490 -12.73 -14.21 15.32
CA LYS A 490 -11.37 -14.24 14.77
C LYS A 490 -11.01 -15.57 14.14
N ARG A 491 -11.50 -16.68 14.71
CA ARG A 491 -11.34 -18.02 14.10
C ARG A 491 -12.33 -18.29 12.96
N GLY A 492 -13.23 -17.35 12.66
CA GLY A 492 -14.12 -17.45 11.51
C GLY A 492 -15.23 -18.48 11.63
N LEU A 493 -15.63 -18.86 12.85
CA LEU A 493 -16.69 -19.86 13.06
C LEU A 493 -18.03 -19.32 12.57
N THR A 494 -18.72 -20.02 11.68
CA THR A 494 -20.08 -19.68 11.25
C THR A 494 -21.09 -19.91 12.38
N LYS A 495 -22.31 -19.35 12.24
CA LYS A 495 -23.42 -19.58 13.18
C LYS A 495 -23.70 -21.07 13.40
N ASN A 496 -23.63 -21.88 12.34
CA ASN A 496 -23.85 -23.32 12.44
C ASN A 496 -22.73 -24.02 13.21
N GLU A 497 -21.47 -23.66 12.94
CA GLU A 497 -20.32 -24.20 13.69
C GLU A 497 -20.39 -23.85 15.19
N ILE A 498 -20.83 -22.63 15.55
CA ILE A 498 -21.01 -22.22 16.96
C ILE A 498 -22.09 -23.08 17.65
N LYS A 499 -23.18 -23.39 16.96
CA LYS A 499 -24.26 -24.25 17.48
C LYS A 499 -23.78 -25.67 17.75
N GLU A 500 -22.77 -26.13 17.02
CA GLU A 500 -22.23 -27.49 17.09
C GLU A 500 -21.05 -27.64 18.06
N LEU A 501 -20.63 -26.57 18.76
CA LEU A 501 -19.54 -26.65 19.74
C LEU A 501 -19.87 -27.55 20.92
N ASP A 502 -18.89 -28.38 21.33
CA ASP A 502 -18.95 -29.15 22.56
C ASP A 502 -18.28 -28.39 23.72
N TRP A 503 -19.13 -27.90 24.62
CA TRP A 503 -18.72 -27.13 25.81
C TRP A 503 -18.17 -27.97 26.96
N GLY A 504 -18.20 -29.30 26.84
CA GLY A 504 -17.75 -30.21 27.89
C GLY A 504 -18.57 -30.09 29.17
N LYS A 505 -17.93 -30.28 30.32
CA LYS A 505 -18.50 -30.12 31.68
C LYS A 505 -17.54 -29.30 32.54
N ALA A 506 -18.08 -28.32 33.26
CA ALA A 506 -17.37 -27.64 34.34
C ALA A 506 -16.83 -28.67 35.35
N GLU A 507 -15.59 -28.51 35.79
CA GLU A 507 -14.98 -29.41 36.78
C GLU A 507 -15.71 -29.31 38.13
N SER A 508 -16.06 -28.09 38.53
CA SER A 508 -16.92 -27.81 39.68
C SER A 508 -18.38 -27.67 39.28
N TYR A 509 -19.23 -28.45 39.94
CA TYR A 509 -20.70 -28.37 39.82
C TYR A 509 -21.25 -26.95 40.01
N ARG A 510 -20.62 -26.13 40.87
CA ARG A 510 -21.06 -24.76 41.16
C ARG A 510 -20.97 -23.83 39.95
N TYR A 511 -20.08 -24.11 39.00
CA TYR A 511 -19.84 -23.29 37.81
C TYR A 511 -20.62 -23.75 36.58
N GLY A 512 -21.40 -24.83 36.69
CA GLY A 512 -22.31 -25.29 35.62
C GLY A 512 -23.28 -24.20 35.15
N ILE A 513 -23.73 -23.32 36.06
CA ILE A 513 -24.61 -22.20 35.73
C ILE A 513 -23.96 -21.17 34.79
N ILE A 514 -22.64 -20.94 34.90
CA ILE A 514 -21.93 -20.02 34.00
C ILE A 514 -21.78 -20.68 32.62
N GLN A 515 -21.54 -21.99 32.58
CA GLN A 515 -21.48 -22.72 31.32
C GLN A 515 -22.84 -22.72 30.59
N ASP A 516 -23.94 -22.89 31.33
CA ASP A 516 -25.28 -22.80 30.76
C ASP A 516 -25.61 -21.39 30.27
N LEU A 517 -25.16 -20.35 30.99
CA LEU A 517 -25.20 -18.96 30.53
C LEU A 517 -24.45 -18.80 29.19
N PHE A 518 -23.22 -19.32 29.07
CA PHE A 518 -22.46 -19.26 27.80
C PHE A 518 -23.24 -19.90 26.65
N ARG A 519 -23.75 -21.12 26.83
CA ARG A 519 -24.56 -21.82 25.83
C ARG A 519 -25.81 -21.03 25.44
N TYR A 520 -26.48 -20.45 26.43
CA TYR A 520 -27.70 -19.67 26.23
C TYR A 520 -27.45 -18.41 25.39
N VAL A 521 -26.40 -17.66 25.75
CA VAL A 521 -26.03 -16.39 25.13
C VAL A 521 -25.48 -16.60 23.72
N PHE A 522 -24.47 -17.45 23.53
CA PHE A 522 -23.81 -17.59 22.21
C PHE A 522 -24.71 -18.14 21.12
N LEU A 523 -25.66 -19.03 21.46
CA LEU A 523 -26.63 -19.55 20.49
C LEU A 523 -27.56 -18.45 19.93
N ARG A 524 -27.78 -17.37 20.69
CA ARG A 524 -28.70 -16.28 20.35
C ARG A 524 -27.99 -15.03 19.82
N CYS A 525 -26.80 -14.75 20.33
CA CYS A 525 -25.96 -13.59 19.97
C CYS A 525 -25.87 -13.35 18.46
N GLU A 526 -25.54 -14.39 17.69
CA GLU A 526 -25.38 -14.28 16.23
C GLU A 526 -26.68 -13.87 15.53
N ASN A 527 -27.84 -14.35 16.00
CA ASN A 527 -29.13 -14.00 15.41
C ASN A 527 -29.50 -12.55 15.70
N CYS A 528 -29.40 -12.14 16.95
CA CYS A 528 -29.67 -10.76 17.36
C CYS A 528 -28.76 -9.79 16.60
N LEU A 529 -27.49 -10.14 16.43
CA LEU A 529 -26.53 -9.31 15.74
C LEU A 529 -26.78 -9.25 14.22
N ASP A 530 -27.19 -10.35 13.57
CA ASP A 530 -27.51 -10.36 12.14
C ASP A 530 -28.76 -9.51 11.82
N ILE A 531 -29.74 -9.46 12.75
CA ILE A 531 -30.91 -8.57 12.63
C ILE A 531 -30.48 -7.10 12.64
N GLU A 532 -29.68 -6.69 13.62
CA GLU A 532 -29.20 -5.30 13.69
C GLU A 532 -28.34 -4.91 12.47
N LYS A 533 -27.47 -5.81 12.02
CA LYS A 533 -26.66 -5.62 10.79
C LYS A 533 -27.52 -5.36 9.56
N LYS A 534 -28.58 -6.16 9.37
CA LYS A 534 -29.51 -6.00 8.24
C LYS A 534 -30.29 -4.71 8.35
N ARG A 535 -30.79 -4.37 9.54
CA ARG A 535 -31.52 -3.12 9.81
C ARG A 535 -30.70 -1.89 9.47
N GLU A 536 -29.41 -1.89 9.82
CA GLU A 536 -28.49 -0.78 9.53
C GLU A 536 -27.89 -0.82 8.12
N ASN A 537 -28.18 -1.87 7.34
CA ASN A 537 -27.53 -2.15 6.06
C ASN A 537 -25.99 -2.09 6.17
N ALA A 538 -25.42 -2.73 7.18
CA ALA A 538 -24.01 -2.68 7.49
C ALA A 538 -23.44 -4.03 7.97
N VAL A 539 -22.17 -4.26 7.70
CA VAL A 539 -21.42 -5.48 8.07
C VAL A 539 -20.10 -5.13 8.75
N SER A 540 -19.63 -6.02 9.63
CA SER A 540 -18.32 -5.89 10.26
C SER A 540 -17.21 -6.42 9.33
N ILE A 541 -15.95 -6.09 9.64
CA ILE A 541 -14.80 -6.68 8.93
C ILE A 541 -14.74 -8.20 9.13
N GLY A 542 -15.04 -8.68 10.36
CA GLY A 542 -15.10 -10.10 10.68
C GLY A 542 -16.23 -10.83 9.92
N ASP A 543 -17.31 -10.12 9.59
CA ASP A 543 -18.40 -10.69 8.79
C ASP A 543 -18.03 -10.89 7.34
N LEU A 544 -17.17 -10.03 6.78
CA LEU A 544 -16.82 -10.08 5.36
C LEU A 544 -16.40 -11.48 4.97
N VAL A 545 -15.42 -12.03 5.69
CA VAL A 545 -14.84 -13.32 5.33
C VAL A 545 -15.75 -14.48 5.74
N ARG A 546 -16.48 -14.36 6.85
CA ARG A 546 -17.46 -15.39 7.31
C ARG A 546 -18.65 -15.52 6.36
N LYS A 547 -19.25 -14.41 5.93
CA LYS A 547 -20.37 -14.41 4.97
C LYS A 547 -19.92 -14.85 3.59
N LEU A 548 -18.68 -14.53 3.21
CA LEU A 548 -18.10 -15.07 1.99
C LEU A 548 -17.85 -16.58 2.07
N LYS A 549 -17.44 -17.11 3.22
CA LYS A 549 -17.38 -18.57 3.46
C LYS A 549 -18.75 -19.23 3.30
N GLU A 550 -19.81 -18.66 3.85
CA GLU A 550 -21.18 -19.18 3.65
C GLU A 550 -21.60 -19.12 2.17
N PHE A 551 -21.24 -18.05 1.48
CA PHE A 551 -21.55 -17.86 0.07
C PHE A 551 -20.74 -18.79 -0.84
N SER A 552 -19.46 -19.00 -0.52
CA SER A 552 -18.51 -19.78 -1.32
C SER A 552 -18.84 -21.27 -1.38
N GLN A 553 -19.72 -21.75 -0.50
CA GLN A 553 -20.29 -23.10 -0.52
C GLN A 553 -21.37 -23.28 -1.59
N ASN A 554 -21.89 -22.20 -2.17
CA ASN A 554 -22.93 -22.24 -3.20
C ASN A 554 -22.35 -21.86 -4.58
N LYS A 555 -22.26 -22.87 -5.46
CA LYS A 555 -21.68 -22.73 -6.81
C LYS A 555 -22.42 -21.72 -7.69
N ASP A 556 -23.75 -21.69 -7.65
CA ASP A 556 -24.53 -20.83 -8.56
C ASP A 556 -24.46 -19.36 -8.17
N LYS A 557 -24.37 -19.13 -6.87
CA LYS A 557 -24.05 -17.83 -6.26
C LYS A 557 -22.68 -17.33 -6.72
N MET A 558 -21.64 -18.17 -6.63
CA MET A 558 -20.28 -17.80 -7.06
C MET A 558 -20.16 -17.44 -8.55
N LYS A 559 -20.93 -18.08 -9.44
CA LYS A 559 -20.92 -17.81 -10.90
C LYS A 559 -21.34 -16.38 -11.29
N GLN A 560 -21.90 -15.60 -10.36
CA GLN A 560 -22.22 -14.19 -10.61
C GLN A 560 -20.97 -13.31 -10.69
N LEU A 561 -19.85 -13.76 -10.14
CA LEU A 561 -18.57 -13.06 -10.17
C LEU A 561 -17.84 -13.28 -11.52
N PRO A 562 -16.96 -12.35 -11.94
CA PRO A 562 -16.16 -12.52 -13.15
C PRO A 562 -15.31 -13.79 -13.10
N SER A 563 -15.26 -14.56 -14.19
CA SER A 563 -14.44 -15.76 -14.32
C SER A 563 -13.06 -15.52 -14.96
N LYS A 564 -12.16 -16.49 -14.87
CA LYS A 564 -10.84 -16.54 -15.54
C LYS A 564 -9.91 -15.36 -15.22
N LYS A 565 -9.79 -15.01 -13.95
CA LYS A 565 -8.86 -13.98 -13.45
C LYS A 565 -7.53 -14.59 -13.00
N PHE A 566 -6.48 -13.78 -12.99
CA PHE A 566 -5.20 -14.13 -12.36
C PHE A 566 -5.16 -13.57 -10.95
N LEU A 567 -5.04 -14.42 -9.95
CA LEU A 567 -5.04 -14.01 -8.54
C LEU A 567 -3.65 -14.21 -7.94
N LEU A 568 -2.98 -13.08 -7.69
CA LEU A 568 -1.66 -13.01 -7.08
C LEU A 568 -1.84 -12.68 -5.60
N ILE A 569 -1.32 -13.53 -4.71
CA ILE A 569 -1.46 -13.37 -3.26
C ILE A 569 -0.07 -13.23 -2.67
N ASP A 570 0.20 -12.10 -2.04
CA ASP A 570 1.41 -11.86 -1.26
C ASP A 570 1.16 -12.13 0.23
N GLU A 571 2.21 -12.52 0.94
CA GLU A 571 2.20 -12.92 2.36
C GLU A 571 1.09 -13.93 2.70
N ALA A 572 0.91 -14.95 1.87
CA ALA A 572 -0.20 -15.90 2.01
C ALA A 572 -0.14 -16.77 3.29
N GLN A 573 0.93 -16.70 4.08
CA GLN A 573 0.99 -17.29 5.42
C GLN A 573 0.19 -16.51 6.48
N ASP A 574 -0.27 -15.29 6.16
CA ASP A 574 -1.02 -14.42 7.06
C ASP A 574 -2.52 -14.37 6.72
N ILE A 575 -3.00 -15.20 5.80
CA ILE A 575 -4.44 -15.32 5.51
C ILE A 575 -5.13 -16.14 6.59
N ASP A 576 -6.42 -15.89 6.81
CA ASP A 576 -7.25 -16.66 7.73
C ASP A 576 -7.97 -17.82 7.01
N ASN A 577 -8.48 -18.79 7.79
CA ASN A 577 -9.15 -19.97 7.27
C ASN A 577 -10.36 -19.63 6.37
N PRO A 578 -11.23 -18.65 6.71
CA PRO A 578 -12.31 -18.26 5.81
C PRO A 578 -11.81 -17.66 4.48
N THR A 579 -10.69 -16.93 4.47
CA THR A 579 -10.08 -16.38 3.25
C THR A 579 -9.52 -17.50 2.37
N VAL A 580 -8.88 -18.51 2.97
CA VAL A 580 -8.44 -19.73 2.26
C VAL A 580 -9.62 -20.38 1.52
N GLU A 581 -10.76 -20.54 2.20
CA GLU A 581 -11.96 -21.14 1.59
C GLU A 581 -12.51 -20.31 0.44
N MET A 582 -12.57 -18.99 0.59
CA MET A 582 -12.99 -18.09 -0.48
C MET A 582 -12.05 -18.22 -1.70
N ILE A 583 -10.74 -18.17 -1.51
CA ILE A 583 -9.75 -18.28 -2.60
C ILE A 583 -9.87 -19.65 -3.29
N ALA A 584 -10.00 -20.73 -2.52
CA ALA A 584 -10.20 -22.06 -3.06
C ALA A 584 -11.48 -22.14 -3.91
N SER A 585 -12.59 -21.54 -3.46
CA SER A 585 -13.83 -21.49 -4.24
C SER A 585 -13.72 -20.64 -5.50
N LEU A 586 -13.00 -19.51 -5.47
CA LEU A 586 -12.71 -18.72 -6.67
C LEU A 586 -11.92 -19.54 -7.70
N ALA A 587 -10.90 -20.29 -7.25
CA ALA A 587 -10.14 -21.18 -8.11
C ALA A 587 -11.00 -22.32 -8.67
N ASN A 588 -11.77 -23.00 -7.81
CA ASN A 588 -12.54 -24.19 -8.16
C ASN A 588 -13.76 -23.90 -9.06
N TYR A 589 -14.45 -22.77 -8.85
CA TYR A 589 -15.72 -22.48 -9.53
C TYR A 589 -15.61 -21.45 -10.64
N LEU A 590 -14.60 -20.59 -10.62
CA LEU A 590 -14.43 -19.49 -11.58
C LEU A 590 -13.14 -19.59 -12.41
N ASP A 591 -12.38 -20.68 -12.25
CA ASP A 591 -11.12 -20.94 -12.97
C ASP A 591 -10.07 -19.83 -12.77
N TYR A 592 -9.96 -19.32 -11.53
CA TYR A 592 -8.93 -18.33 -11.18
C TYR A 592 -7.57 -19.01 -11.15
N GLN A 593 -6.58 -18.41 -11.84
CA GLN A 593 -5.21 -18.92 -11.84
C GLN A 593 -4.44 -18.31 -10.66
N LEU A 594 -4.00 -19.16 -9.74
CA LEU A 594 -3.37 -18.72 -8.50
C LEU A 594 -1.85 -18.63 -8.62
N PHE A 595 -1.30 -17.54 -8.08
CA PHE A 595 0.12 -17.35 -7.85
C PHE A 595 0.31 -16.85 -6.41
N VAL A 596 0.77 -17.74 -5.54
CA VAL A 596 0.77 -17.52 -4.09
C VAL A 596 2.20 -17.42 -3.60
N VAL A 597 2.53 -16.35 -2.88
CA VAL A 597 3.87 -16.08 -2.35
C VAL A 597 3.82 -15.93 -0.85
N GLY A 598 4.81 -16.49 -0.15
CA GLY A 598 4.93 -16.26 1.28
C GLY A 598 6.04 -17.04 1.95
N ASP A 599 6.10 -16.90 3.27
CA ASP A 599 7.07 -17.55 4.13
C ASP A 599 6.42 -17.94 5.45
N VAL A 600 6.19 -19.22 5.66
CA VAL A 600 5.57 -19.75 6.89
C VAL A 600 6.35 -19.32 8.14
N LYS A 601 7.67 -19.17 8.02
CA LYS A 601 8.57 -18.68 9.10
C LYS A 601 8.28 -17.24 9.52
N GLN A 602 7.56 -16.48 8.70
CA GLN A 602 7.15 -15.09 8.96
C GLN A 602 5.65 -14.95 9.26
N SER A 603 4.92 -16.04 9.49
CA SER A 603 3.52 -15.97 9.93
C SER A 603 3.47 -15.53 11.39
N ILE A 604 2.97 -14.31 11.65
CA ILE A 604 3.00 -13.68 12.99
C ILE A 604 1.68 -12.97 13.35
N TYR A 605 0.59 -13.29 12.65
CA TYR A 605 -0.71 -12.63 12.84
C TYR A 605 -1.79 -13.59 13.38
N ARG A 606 -1.41 -14.62 14.15
CA ARG A 606 -2.35 -15.61 14.69
C ARG A 606 -3.41 -14.96 15.58
N PHE A 607 -3.05 -13.90 16.31
CA PHE A 607 -3.99 -13.07 17.08
C PHE A 607 -5.09 -12.40 16.24
N ARG A 608 -4.93 -12.33 14.91
CA ARG A 608 -5.94 -11.88 13.93
C ARG A 608 -6.71 -13.02 13.27
N GLY A 609 -6.39 -14.27 13.59
CA GLY A 609 -7.03 -15.47 13.02
C GLY A 609 -6.25 -16.14 11.89
N SER A 610 -5.03 -15.68 11.57
CA SER A 610 -4.22 -16.34 10.53
C SER A 610 -3.66 -17.68 11.00
N ASP A 611 -3.70 -18.69 10.14
CA ASP A 611 -3.08 -19.99 10.40
C ASP A 611 -1.77 -20.10 9.61
N TYR A 612 -0.68 -20.56 10.24
CA TYR A 612 0.59 -20.77 9.54
C TYR A 612 0.48 -21.91 8.50
N LYS A 613 -0.47 -22.83 8.70
CA LYS A 613 -0.84 -23.91 7.77
C LYS A 613 -1.72 -23.45 6.61
N SER A 614 -2.04 -22.15 6.49
CA SER A 614 -2.93 -21.63 5.44
C SER A 614 -2.51 -22.05 4.03
N PHE A 615 -1.21 -22.16 3.77
CA PHE A 615 -0.67 -22.65 2.50
C PHE A 615 -1.10 -24.08 2.19
N ASP A 616 -1.01 -24.97 3.18
CA ASP A 616 -1.28 -26.39 3.00
C ASP A 616 -2.80 -26.64 2.99
N LEU A 617 -3.54 -25.86 3.79
CA LEU A 617 -5.00 -25.83 3.73
C LEU A 617 -5.53 -25.37 2.37
N LEU A 618 -4.87 -24.39 1.73
CA LEU A 618 -5.24 -23.94 0.40
C LEU A 618 -4.99 -25.03 -0.65
N ASP A 619 -3.83 -25.69 -0.62
CA ASP A 619 -3.50 -26.80 -1.52
C ASP A 619 -4.51 -27.95 -1.39
N ALA A 620 -4.84 -28.35 -0.15
CA ALA A 620 -5.81 -29.40 0.12
C ALA A 620 -7.25 -29.08 -0.34
N LYS A 621 -7.63 -27.80 -0.42
CA LYS A 621 -9.01 -27.38 -0.75
C LYS A 621 -9.25 -27.12 -2.24
N ILE A 622 -8.20 -26.97 -3.06
CA ILE A 622 -8.38 -26.85 -4.50
C ILE A 622 -8.72 -28.24 -5.06
N LYS A 623 -9.76 -28.32 -5.89
CA LYS A 623 -10.21 -29.55 -6.54
C LYS A 623 -10.05 -29.36 -8.04
N ARG A 624 -9.11 -30.07 -8.67
CA ARG A 624 -9.14 -30.32 -10.12
C ARG A 624 -9.40 -31.81 -10.35
N GLU A 625 -10.27 -32.12 -11.30
CA GLU A 625 -10.74 -33.46 -11.65
C GLU A 625 -9.67 -34.37 -12.29
N LYS A 626 -8.38 -34.19 -11.99
CA LYS A 626 -7.32 -35.10 -12.47
C LYS A 626 -6.38 -35.50 -11.34
N GLU A 627 -6.32 -36.82 -11.16
CA GLU A 627 -5.69 -37.58 -10.10
C GLU A 627 -4.14 -37.40 -10.00
N GLU A 628 -3.65 -37.71 -8.79
CA GLU A 628 -2.28 -38.14 -8.43
C GLU A 628 -1.10 -37.16 -8.43
N ASN A 629 -1.26 -35.85 -8.68
CA ASN A 629 -0.17 -34.88 -8.47
C ASN A 629 -0.58 -33.72 -7.53
N PRO A 630 0.37 -33.15 -6.74
CA PRO A 630 0.11 -31.92 -6.00
C PRO A 630 -0.38 -30.84 -6.96
N ILE A 631 -1.50 -30.21 -6.61
CA ILE A 631 -2.20 -29.25 -7.47
C ILE A 631 -1.35 -28.00 -7.61
N PHE A 632 -0.73 -27.56 -6.51
CA PHE A 632 0.29 -26.53 -6.55
C PHE A 632 1.66 -27.08 -6.93
N ARG A 633 2.33 -26.38 -7.84
CA ARG A 633 3.76 -26.55 -8.05
C ARG A 633 4.51 -25.65 -7.06
N ASN A 634 5.52 -26.21 -6.40
CA ASN A 634 6.31 -25.53 -5.39
C ASN A 634 7.64 -25.08 -5.98
N ILE A 635 7.97 -23.79 -5.79
CA ILE A 635 9.30 -23.25 -6.03
C ILE A 635 9.77 -22.58 -4.74
N THR A 636 10.98 -22.91 -4.29
CA THR A 636 11.62 -22.27 -3.14
C THR A 636 12.73 -21.33 -3.60
N LEU A 637 12.83 -20.15 -2.97
CA LEU A 637 13.89 -19.17 -3.24
C LEU A 637 14.90 -19.15 -2.09
N HIS A 638 16.16 -19.40 -2.39
CA HIS A 638 17.24 -19.50 -1.38
C HIS A 638 18.18 -18.29 -1.38
N GLN A 639 18.37 -17.60 -2.52
CA GLN A 639 19.31 -16.48 -2.59
C GLN A 639 18.78 -15.24 -1.86
N ASN A 640 19.51 -14.78 -0.84
CA ASN A 640 19.21 -13.61 -0.04
C ASN A 640 20.06 -12.41 -0.51
N TYR A 641 19.40 -11.31 -0.87
CA TYR A 641 20.02 -10.08 -1.36
C TYR A 641 20.14 -8.98 -0.30
N ARG A 642 19.77 -9.28 0.95
CA ARG A 642 19.55 -8.30 2.02
C ARG A 642 20.61 -8.36 3.10
N THR A 643 20.86 -9.55 3.62
CA THR A 643 21.65 -9.81 4.82
C THR A 643 23.04 -10.28 4.42
N SER A 644 24.05 -9.79 5.13
CA SER A 644 25.44 -10.18 4.92
C SER A 644 25.63 -11.69 5.12
N ILE A 645 26.55 -12.28 4.35
CA ILE A 645 26.80 -13.73 4.36
C ILE A 645 27.18 -14.22 5.77
N SER A 646 28.03 -13.46 6.47
CA SER A 646 28.49 -13.78 7.82
C SER A 646 27.33 -13.86 8.82
N LEU A 647 26.50 -12.82 8.88
CA LEU A 647 25.34 -12.79 9.78
C LEU A 647 24.32 -13.88 9.43
N LEU A 648 24.08 -14.10 8.14
CA LEU A 648 23.14 -15.12 7.68
C LEU A 648 23.57 -16.54 8.10
N ASN A 649 24.87 -16.86 8.01
CA ASN A 649 25.42 -18.15 8.45
C ASN A 649 25.30 -18.35 9.97
N LYS A 650 25.48 -17.29 10.77
CA LYS A 650 25.30 -17.36 12.22
C LYS A 650 23.82 -17.57 12.59
N LEU A 651 22.92 -16.86 11.92
CA LEU A 651 21.47 -17.01 12.11
C LEU A 651 20.95 -18.38 11.68
N ASP A 652 21.47 -18.95 10.60
CA ASP A 652 21.13 -20.29 10.11
C ASP A 652 21.34 -21.36 11.18
N ARG A 653 22.45 -21.30 11.95
CA ARG A 653 22.71 -22.23 13.06
C ARG A 653 21.63 -22.15 14.14
N LEU A 654 21.20 -20.94 14.48
CA LEU A 654 20.14 -20.70 15.47
C LEU A 654 18.79 -21.22 14.96
N PHE A 655 18.45 -20.91 13.71
CA PHE A 655 17.20 -21.34 13.08
C PHE A 655 17.12 -22.86 12.91
N ALA A 656 18.24 -23.51 12.55
CA ALA A 656 18.32 -24.96 12.46
C ALA A 656 18.10 -25.64 13.84
N ASP A 657 18.56 -25.04 14.94
CA ASP A 657 18.31 -25.58 16.27
C ASP A 657 16.84 -25.46 16.68
N TRP A 658 16.20 -24.32 16.41
CA TRP A 658 14.76 -24.16 16.57
C TRP A 658 13.96 -25.10 15.66
N GLY A 659 14.47 -25.38 14.45
CA GLY A 659 13.94 -26.38 13.53
C GLY A 659 13.97 -27.79 14.13
N ARG A 660 15.12 -28.24 14.64
CA ARG A 660 15.27 -29.55 15.31
C ARG A 660 14.36 -29.72 16.53
N LYS A 661 14.08 -28.64 17.26
CA LYS A 661 13.15 -28.64 18.41
C LYS A 661 11.67 -28.59 18.00
N GLY A 662 11.36 -28.43 16.71
CA GLY A 662 9.99 -28.31 16.21
C GLY A 662 9.32 -26.95 16.49
N TRP A 663 10.09 -25.94 16.89
CA TRP A 663 9.55 -24.61 17.22
C TRP A 663 9.48 -23.67 16.00
N LEU A 664 10.32 -23.90 14.99
CA LEU A 664 10.30 -23.17 13.72
C LEU A 664 10.19 -24.18 12.57
N PRO A 665 9.33 -23.98 11.56
CA PRO A 665 9.32 -24.79 10.35
C PRO A 665 10.54 -24.44 9.49
N TYR A 666 11.70 -24.98 9.86
CA TYR A 666 13.00 -24.72 9.27
C TYR A 666 13.74 -26.02 9.04
N SER A 667 14.06 -26.30 7.78
CA SER A 667 14.81 -27.45 7.31
C SER A 667 16.09 -27.02 6.56
N GLU A 668 16.92 -27.97 6.14
CA GLU A 668 18.10 -27.65 5.30
C GLU A 668 17.71 -27.00 3.97
N GLU A 669 16.53 -27.33 3.43
CA GLU A 669 15.99 -26.72 2.21
C GLU A 669 15.61 -25.24 2.41
N ASP A 670 15.35 -24.81 3.65
CA ASP A 670 15.03 -23.41 3.95
C ASP A 670 16.26 -22.50 4.05
N ARG A 671 17.46 -23.09 4.00
CA ARG A 671 18.72 -22.35 4.18
C ARG A 671 18.86 -21.26 3.13
N LEU A 672 19.05 -20.04 3.62
CA LEU A 672 19.30 -18.87 2.79
C LEU A 672 20.78 -18.73 2.48
N VAL A 673 21.10 -18.35 1.24
CA VAL A 673 22.45 -18.14 0.75
C VAL A 673 22.63 -16.67 0.40
N GLY A 674 23.54 -15.98 1.10
CA GLY A 674 23.82 -14.57 0.86
C GLY A 674 24.57 -14.34 -0.45
N VAL A 675 24.36 -13.19 -1.08
CA VAL A 675 25.04 -12.78 -2.32
C VAL A 675 26.18 -11.81 -1.99
N GLY A 676 27.40 -12.06 -2.49
CA GLY A 676 28.57 -11.18 -2.30
C GLY A 676 29.81 -11.90 -1.80
N SER A 677 30.78 -11.16 -1.25
CA SER A 677 32.02 -11.72 -0.71
C SER A 677 31.84 -12.24 0.73
N PRO A 678 32.27 -13.48 1.04
CA PRO A 678 32.16 -14.07 2.37
C PRO A 678 33.28 -13.54 3.28
N LEU A 679 33.14 -12.30 3.75
CA LEU A 679 33.98 -11.77 4.82
C LEU A 679 33.29 -12.07 6.15
N GLU A 680 33.84 -13.00 6.94
CA GLU A 680 33.39 -13.21 8.31
C GLU A 680 33.68 -11.97 9.18
N LYS A 681 32.70 -11.58 9.99
CA LYS A 681 32.79 -10.47 10.93
C LYS A 681 32.46 -11.01 12.32
N ASP A 682 33.33 -10.80 13.30
CA ASP A 682 33.07 -11.31 14.65
C ASP A 682 31.92 -10.58 15.36
N ASP A 683 31.77 -9.27 15.11
CA ASP A 683 30.84 -8.38 15.83
C ASP A 683 29.45 -8.18 15.17
N ASP A 684 29.12 -8.97 14.16
CA ASP A 684 27.85 -8.86 13.43
C ASP A 684 26.64 -9.52 14.14
N LEU A 685 26.86 -10.45 15.07
CA LEU A 685 25.85 -11.03 15.96
C LEU A 685 26.37 -11.00 17.40
N GLN A 686 25.65 -10.34 18.30
CA GLN A 686 26.04 -10.22 19.71
C GLN A 686 24.87 -10.50 20.66
N PHE A 687 25.09 -11.38 21.63
CA PHE A 687 24.19 -11.58 22.78
C PHE A 687 24.84 -10.95 24.03
N ILE A 688 24.17 -9.96 24.61
CA ILE A 688 24.69 -9.16 25.73
C ILE A 688 23.90 -9.49 26.99
N GLU A 689 24.56 -10.08 27.98
CA GLU A 689 23.93 -10.40 29.27
C GLU A 689 23.92 -9.21 30.23
N VAL A 690 22.77 -8.97 30.87
CA VAL A 690 22.54 -7.88 31.81
C VAL A 690 21.90 -8.37 33.11
N LYS A 691 22.35 -7.83 34.24
CA LYS A 691 21.94 -8.29 35.58
C LYS A 691 20.72 -7.57 36.13
N ASN A 692 20.56 -6.30 35.75
CA ASN A 692 19.50 -5.43 36.26
C ASN A 692 19.08 -4.39 35.22
N SER A 693 17.98 -3.67 35.50
CA SER A 693 17.38 -2.72 34.56
C SER A 693 18.26 -1.48 34.27
N GLU A 694 19.11 -1.06 35.21
CA GLU A 694 20.05 0.04 34.98
C GLU A 694 21.15 -0.37 33.99
N GLN A 695 21.71 -1.57 34.14
CA GLN A 695 22.67 -2.13 33.20
C GLN A 695 22.04 -2.39 31.82
N GLU A 696 20.80 -2.89 31.77
CA GLU A 696 20.03 -3.04 30.54
C GLU A 696 19.93 -1.72 29.76
N LYS A 697 19.53 -0.64 30.44
CA LYS A 697 19.45 0.69 29.85
C LYS A 697 20.82 1.17 29.35
N ALA A 698 21.88 0.99 30.14
CA ALA A 698 23.23 1.41 29.77
C ALA A 698 23.75 0.70 28.52
N GLU A 699 23.61 -0.63 28.46
CA GLU A 699 24.06 -1.42 27.31
C GLU A 699 23.22 -1.15 26.05
N VAL A 700 21.91 -0.91 26.18
CA VAL A 700 21.07 -0.49 25.05
C VAL A 700 21.54 0.86 24.48
N LEU A 701 21.77 1.86 25.33
CA LEU A 701 22.23 3.19 24.89
C LEU A 701 23.63 3.13 24.26
N LYS A 702 24.51 2.30 24.79
CA LYS A 702 25.84 2.02 24.23
C LYS A 702 25.74 1.36 22.85
N ALA A 703 24.91 0.31 22.72
CA ALA A 703 24.65 -0.36 21.45
C ALA A 703 24.13 0.60 20.37
N ILE A 704 23.22 1.51 20.74
CA ILE A 704 22.73 2.56 19.83
C ILE A 704 23.89 3.47 19.39
N THR A 705 24.68 3.95 20.33
CA THR A 705 25.77 4.91 20.06
C THR A 705 26.84 4.31 19.15
N GLU A 706 27.26 3.07 19.42
CA GLU A 706 28.19 2.32 18.56
C GLU A 706 27.63 2.13 17.15
N SER A 707 26.36 1.75 17.04
CA SER A 707 25.69 1.53 15.75
C SER A 707 25.55 2.83 14.95
N LEU A 708 25.27 3.95 15.61
CA LEU A 708 25.25 5.27 14.98
C LEU A 708 26.64 5.73 14.53
N ALA A 709 27.70 5.38 15.26
CA ALA A 709 29.08 5.66 14.85
C ALA A 709 29.46 4.89 13.59
N ILE A 710 29.12 3.60 13.50
CA ILE A 710 29.36 2.75 12.33
C ILE A 710 28.61 3.29 11.10
N THR A 711 27.36 3.73 11.27
CA THR A 711 26.51 4.22 10.17
C THR A 711 26.74 5.69 9.81
N LYS A 712 27.68 6.38 10.47
CA LYS A 712 27.92 7.83 10.32
C LYS A 712 28.34 8.23 8.89
N GLY A 713 29.00 7.33 8.15
CA GLY A 713 29.46 7.54 6.76
C GLY A 713 28.50 7.13 5.64
N LEU A 714 27.38 6.46 5.94
CA LEU A 714 26.39 6.00 4.95
C LEU A 714 25.41 7.13 4.56
N ALA A 715 25.94 8.30 4.22
CA ALA A 715 25.29 9.61 4.36
C ALA A 715 24.10 9.91 3.42
N ASN A 716 23.72 9.02 2.49
CA ASN A 716 22.67 9.34 1.50
C ASN A 716 21.60 8.26 1.29
N ASP A 717 21.52 7.22 2.12
CA ASP A 717 20.69 6.07 1.76
C ASP A 717 19.79 5.55 2.89
N LYS A 718 18.65 4.98 2.47
CA LYS A 718 17.73 4.20 3.32
C LYS A 718 18.44 3.05 4.06
N ASN A 719 19.67 2.73 3.63
CA ASN A 719 20.53 1.65 4.12
C ASN A 719 21.34 1.96 5.39
N GLY A 720 21.23 3.14 6.00
CA GLY A 720 21.97 3.51 7.22
C GLY A 720 21.15 3.55 8.52
N LYS A 721 19.90 3.05 8.52
CA LYS A 721 18.99 3.10 9.68
C LYS A 721 19.33 2.03 10.74
N VAL A 722 19.25 2.40 12.00
CA VAL A 722 19.35 1.51 13.18
C VAL A 722 17.96 1.34 13.77
N ALA A 723 17.52 0.11 14.01
CA ALA A 723 16.22 -0.18 14.61
C ALA A 723 16.32 -0.80 16.00
N LEU A 724 15.43 -0.39 16.90
CA LEU A 724 15.15 -1.04 18.17
C LEU A 724 13.81 -1.77 18.04
N ILE A 725 13.86 -3.10 17.95
CA ILE A 725 12.69 -3.95 17.74
C ILE A 725 12.25 -4.54 19.08
N VAL A 726 11.01 -4.26 19.48
CA VAL A 726 10.42 -4.72 20.75
C VAL A 726 9.15 -5.55 20.54
N ARG A 727 8.74 -6.30 21.56
CA ARG A 727 7.52 -7.13 21.51
C ARG A 727 6.23 -6.33 21.72
N THR A 728 6.25 -5.30 22.57
CA THR A 728 5.04 -4.55 22.97
C THR A 728 5.20 -3.03 22.86
N ASN A 729 4.08 -2.32 22.68
CA ASN A 729 4.06 -0.86 22.67
C ASN A 729 4.56 -0.25 24.00
N ALA A 730 4.33 -0.92 25.14
CA ALA A 730 4.82 -0.47 26.44
C ALA A 730 6.36 -0.52 26.53
N GLN A 731 6.98 -1.55 25.92
CA GLN A 731 8.43 -1.60 25.79
C GLN A 731 8.93 -0.47 24.87
N ALA A 732 8.27 -0.23 23.74
CA ALA A 732 8.66 0.83 22.81
C ALA A 732 8.66 2.21 23.50
N GLU A 733 7.62 2.50 24.28
CA GLU A 733 7.51 3.71 25.10
C GLU A 733 8.66 3.83 26.12
N THR A 734 9.03 2.72 26.76
CA THR A 734 10.14 2.68 27.72
C THR A 734 11.48 2.98 27.05
N ILE A 735 11.77 2.31 25.93
CA ILE A 735 12.99 2.56 25.14
C ILE A 735 13.05 4.01 24.66
N ARG A 736 11.91 4.57 24.24
CA ARG A 736 11.82 5.97 23.83
C ARG A 736 12.25 6.91 24.95
N LYS A 737 11.72 6.72 26.16
CA LYS A 737 12.11 7.52 27.33
C LYS A 737 13.61 7.44 27.62
N TRP A 738 14.23 6.29 27.40
CA TRP A 738 15.68 6.14 27.54
C TRP A 738 16.44 6.95 26.48
N CYS A 739 16.04 6.86 25.20
CA CYS A 739 16.63 7.65 24.12
C CYS A 739 16.45 9.17 24.34
N GLU A 740 15.26 9.61 24.75
CA GLU A 740 14.96 11.01 25.06
C GLU A 740 15.79 11.55 26.21
N ALA A 741 16.00 10.74 27.27
CA ALA A 741 16.88 11.10 28.38
C ALA A 741 18.34 11.23 27.92
N ALA A 742 18.77 10.42 26.96
CA ALA A 742 20.10 10.44 26.35
C ALA A 742 20.25 11.43 25.17
N ASN A 743 19.22 12.22 24.85
CA ASN A 743 19.18 13.12 23.70
C ASN A 743 19.43 12.44 22.33
N ILE A 744 19.01 11.18 22.18
CA ILE A 744 19.07 10.42 20.93
C ILE A 744 17.76 10.61 20.17
N PRO A 745 17.77 11.17 18.95
CA PRO A 745 16.55 11.42 18.18
C PRO A 745 16.02 10.13 17.53
N THR A 746 14.76 9.78 17.81
CA THR A 746 14.12 8.54 17.32
C THR A 746 12.95 8.81 16.37
N LEU A 747 12.77 7.93 15.37
CA LEU A 747 11.56 7.80 14.54
C LEU A 747 10.55 6.89 15.25
N GLN A 748 9.27 7.24 15.16
CA GLN A 748 8.19 6.48 15.77
C GLN A 748 7.40 5.68 14.72
N ASN A 749 7.26 4.38 14.98
CA ASN A 749 6.31 3.51 14.28
C ASN A 749 5.45 2.77 15.32
N LEU A 750 4.65 3.53 16.08
CA LEU A 750 3.74 2.97 17.08
C LEU A 750 2.39 2.67 16.42
N HIS A 751 1.99 1.41 16.46
CA HIS A 751 0.72 1.00 15.88
C HIS A 751 -0.46 1.45 16.74
N GLY A 752 -1.48 2.04 16.11
CA GLY A 752 -2.80 2.25 16.73
C GLY A 752 -2.94 3.46 17.66
N THR A 753 -1.98 4.39 17.67
CA THR A 753 -2.01 5.58 18.56
C THR A 753 -2.71 6.79 17.95
N PHE A 754 -3.02 6.77 16.65
CA PHE A 754 -3.52 7.94 15.92
C PHE A 754 -4.76 8.57 16.54
N TYR A 755 -5.81 7.78 16.81
CA TYR A 755 -7.04 8.30 17.39
C TYR A 755 -6.91 8.73 18.86
N THR A 756 -5.80 8.37 19.51
CA THR A 756 -5.47 8.86 20.86
C THR A 756 -4.54 10.07 20.87
N SER A 757 -4.05 10.50 19.70
CA SER A 757 -3.14 11.64 19.57
C SER A 757 -3.80 12.95 20.00
N ASP A 758 -2.98 13.91 20.41
CA ASP A 758 -3.47 15.23 20.85
C ASP A 758 -4.25 15.95 19.75
N ALA A 759 -3.80 15.88 18.50
CA ALA A 759 -4.52 16.49 17.37
C ALA A 759 -5.94 15.95 17.19
N VAL A 760 -6.14 14.63 17.34
CA VAL A 760 -7.46 14.01 17.23
C VAL A 760 -8.32 14.35 18.45
N ARG A 761 -7.74 14.35 19.65
CA ARG A 761 -8.44 14.69 20.88
C ARG A 761 -8.89 16.15 20.90
N ASP A 762 -8.01 17.07 20.50
CA ASP A 762 -8.31 18.50 20.40
C ASP A 762 -9.34 18.77 19.32
N PHE A 763 -9.29 18.05 18.19
CA PHE A 763 -10.35 18.13 17.17
C PHE A 763 -11.68 17.62 17.72
N LYS A 764 -11.70 16.54 18.50
CA LYS A 764 -12.92 16.10 19.18
C LYS A 764 -13.44 17.17 20.15
N TYR A 765 -12.58 17.78 20.97
CA TYR A 765 -13.01 18.86 21.86
C TYR A 765 -13.59 20.05 21.10
N LEU A 766 -13.04 20.40 19.93
CA LEU A 766 -13.63 21.40 19.06
C LEU A 766 -15.06 21.01 18.62
N LEU A 767 -15.27 19.77 18.17
CA LEU A 767 -16.60 19.29 17.78
C LEU A 767 -17.59 19.29 18.95
N ASP A 768 -17.15 18.79 20.11
CA ASP A 768 -17.97 18.72 21.33
C ASP A 768 -18.42 20.13 21.74
N GLY A 769 -17.50 21.10 21.74
CA GLY A 769 -17.82 22.49 22.08
C GLY A 769 -18.77 23.15 21.07
N LEU A 770 -18.62 22.85 19.77
CA LEU A 770 -19.53 23.37 18.75
C LEU A 770 -20.93 22.76 18.84
N LEU A 771 -21.03 21.50 19.27
CA LEU A 771 -22.30 20.77 19.37
C LEU A 771 -23.04 21.10 20.66
N TYR A 772 -22.30 21.31 21.76
CA TYR A 772 -22.82 21.60 23.09
C TYR A 772 -22.30 22.94 23.63
N PRO A 773 -22.56 24.08 22.95
CA PRO A 773 -21.95 25.38 23.27
C PRO A 773 -22.41 25.99 24.61
N ASN A 774 -23.46 25.44 25.22
CA ASN A 774 -24.01 25.90 26.49
C ASN A 774 -23.59 25.04 27.69
N GLU A 775 -22.86 23.95 27.46
CA GLU A 775 -22.36 23.06 28.50
C GLU A 775 -20.92 23.40 28.85
N ALA A 776 -20.67 23.77 30.11
CA ALA A 776 -19.41 24.36 30.54
C ALA A 776 -18.23 23.41 30.30
N LYS A 777 -18.43 22.11 30.54
CA LYS A 777 -17.40 21.08 30.32
C LYS A 777 -16.89 21.08 28.88
N TYR A 778 -17.78 21.05 27.90
CA TYR A 778 -17.39 20.97 26.48
C TYR A 778 -16.80 22.28 25.98
N LEU A 779 -17.36 23.40 26.43
CA LEU A 779 -16.86 24.73 26.12
C LEU A 779 -15.45 24.95 26.67
N ILE A 780 -15.18 24.62 27.94
CA ILE A 780 -13.85 24.76 28.56
C ILE A 780 -12.81 23.93 27.81
N ASN A 781 -13.14 22.67 27.51
CA ASN A 781 -12.22 21.78 26.78
C ASN A 781 -11.87 22.35 25.40
N ALA A 782 -12.87 22.81 24.63
CA ALA A 782 -12.64 23.41 23.31
C ALA A 782 -11.77 24.67 23.40
N LEU A 783 -12.06 25.56 24.36
CA LEU A 783 -11.39 26.85 24.48
C LEU A 783 -9.91 26.74 24.89
N GLN A 784 -9.54 25.67 25.61
CA GLN A 784 -8.16 25.42 26.05
C GLN A 784 -7.28 24.77 24.98
N THR A 785 -7.86 24.24 23.90
CA THR A 785 -7.11 23.63 22.77
C THR A 785 -6.25 24.65 22.00
N PRO A 786 -5.33 24.20 21.12
CA PRO A 786 -4.61 25.06 20.19
C PRO A 786 -5.48 25.94 19.28
N TYR A 787 -6.76 25.57 19.08
CA TYR A 787 -7.69 26.35 18.25
C TYR A 787 -8.00 27.72 18.86
N PHE A 788 -8.21 27.81 20.18
CA PHE A 788 -8.65 29.05 20.84
C PHE A 788 -7.67 29.57 21.90
N ARG A 789 -7.01 28.67 22.63
CA ARG A 789 -5.89 28.97 23.54
C ARG A 789 -6.23 29.90 24.71
N TYR A 790 -7.48 29.86 25.16
CA TYR A 790 -7.87 30.53 26.40
C TYR A 790 -7.32 29.76 27.59
N ASN A 791 -6.70 30.48 28.52
CA ASN A 791 -6.37 29.94 29.83
C ASN A 791 -7.53 30.23 30.78
N ILE A 792 -8.33 29.21 31.11
CA ILE A 792 -9.45 29.34 32.04
C ILE A 792 -8.99 28.82 33.40
N PRO A 793 -8.68 29.69 34.38
CA PRO A 793 -8.23 29.26 35.69
C PRO A 793 -9.39 28.61 36.47
N TYR A 794 -9.25 27.34 36.83
CA TYR A 794 -10.29 26.59 37.55
C TYR A 794 -10.71 27.24 38.88
N GLN A 795 -9.81 27.98 39.53
CA GLN A 795 -10.10 28.73 40.76
C GLN A 795 -11.22 29.76 40.56
N ALA A 796 -11.29 30.41 39.39
CA ALA A 796 -12.35 31.37 39.07
C ALA A 796 -13.71 30.71 38.84
N LEU A 797 -13.73 29.38 38.67
CA LEU A 797 -14.96 28.60 38.46
C LEU A 797 -15.53 28.03 39.76
N LEU A 798 -14.70 27.92 40.82
CA LEU A 798 -15.12 27.36 42.12
C LEU A 798 -16.31 28.11 42.74
N GLN A 799 -16.39 29.43 42.51
CA GLN A 799 -17.49 30.27 43.00
C GLN A 799 -18.88 29.87 42.48
N PHE A 800 -18.95 29.08 41.41
CA PHE A 800 -20.20 28.63 40.81
C PHE A 800 -20.64 27.24 41.30
N SER A 801 -19.86 26.57 42.16
CA SER A 801 -20.21 25.28 42.78
C SER A 801 -20.69 24.20 41.80
N GLY A 802 -20.16 24.18 40.57
CA GLY A 802 -20.56 23.22 39.54
C GLY A 802 -21.86 23.56 38.80
N ASP A 803 -22.44 24.75 39.00
CA ASP A 803 -23.59 25.24 38.23
C ASP A 803 -23.19 25.55 36.78
N ASP A 804 -23.47 24.59 35.91
CA ASP A 804 -23.07 24.57 34.50
C ASP A 804 -23.54 25.83 33.74
N ARG A 805 -24.76 26.30 33.99
CA ARG A 805 -25.30 27.51 33.32
C ARG A 805 -24.52 28.77 33.71
N LYS A 806 -24.27 28.96 35.01
CA LYS A 806 -23.51 30.13 35.49
C LYS A 806 -22.07 30.12 35.00
N ILE A 807 -21.46 28.94 34.93
CA ILE A 807 -20.11 28.78 34.40
C ILE A 807 -20.08 29.12 32.91
N SER A 808 -20.99 28.57 32.11
CA SER A 808 -21.09 28.86 30.67
C SER A 808 -21.34 30.35 30.41
N GLU A 809 -22.25 30.99 31.15
CA GLU A 809 -22.49 32.44 31.06
C GLU A 809 -21.24 33.26 31.41
N PHE A 810 -20.53 32.89 32.49
CA PHE A 810 -19.30 33.55 32.87
C PHE A 810 -18.23 33.45 31.78
N ILE A 811 -18.08 32.27 31.17
CA ILE A 811 -17.13 32.03 30.07
C ILE A 811 -17.52 32.84 28.83
N HIS A 812 -18.78 32.79 28.41
CA HIS A 812 -19.28 33.56 27.26
C HIS A 812 -19.07 35.07 27.46
N ARG A 813 -19.29 35.60 28.66
CA ARG A 813 -18.96 37.01 28.97
C ARG A 813 -17.47 37.31 28.87
N LYS A 814 -16.60 36.35 29.18
CA LYS A 814 -15.14 36.53 29.14
C LYS A 814 -14.54 36.42 27.75
N ILE A 815 -15.07 35.54 26.90
CA ILE A 815 -14.59 35.35 25.52
C ILE A 815 -15.33 36.21 24.49
N GLY A 816 -16.49 36.77 24.83
CA GLY A 816 -17.34 37.53 23.92
C GLY A 816 -17.90 36.66 22.77
N ASP A 817 -18.10 37.25 21.60
CA ASP A 817 -18.65 36.56 20.42
C ASP A 817 -17.64 35.61 19.74
N ASP A 818 -16.44 35.47 20.29
CA ASP A 818 -15.31 34.84 19.63
C ASP A 818 -15.54 33.35 19.30
N PHE A 819 -16.25 32.63 20.19
CA PHE A 819 -16.65 31.25 19.96
C PHE A 819 -18.04 31.15 19.31
N ILE A 820 -19.00 31.92 19.83
CA ILE A 820 -20.41 31.91 19.40
C ILE A 820 -20.54 32.22 17.90
N ARG A 821 -19.71 33.10 17.35
CA ARG A 821 -19.72 33.41 15.91
C ARG A 821 -19.55 32.16 15.05
N TYR A 822 -18.72 31.20 15.46
CA TYR A 822 -18.53 29.96 14.69
C TYR A 822 -19.72 29.02 14.81
N VAL A 823 -20.41 29.01 15.95
CA VAL A 823 -21.68 28.30 16.13
C VAL A 823 -22.76 28.87 15.20
N GLU A 824 -22.83 30.19 15.08
CA GLU A 824 -23.75 30.85 14.14
C GLU A 824 -23.42 30.54 12.68
N LEU A 825 -22.12 30.50 12.31
CA LEU A 825 -21.71 30.17 10.94
C LEU A 825 -22.13 28.75 10.51
N LEU A 826 -22.22 27.80 11.44
CA LEU A 826 -22.70 26.43 11.15
C LEU A 826 -24.14 26.39 10.64
N LYS A 827 -24.95 27.44 10.89
CA LYS A 827 -26.31 27.55 10.34
C LYS A 827 -26.32 27.86 8.85
N THR A 828 -25.22 28.41 8.32
CA THR A 828 -25.14 28.96 6.95
C THR A 828 -24.08 28.32 6.08
N LEU A 829 -23.10 27.63 6.68
CA LEU A 829 -21.95 27.06 5.99
C LEU A 829 -21.78 25.58 6.32
N PRO A 830 -21.24 24.78 5.39
CA PRO A 830 -20.84 23.41 5.69
C PRO A 830 -19.82 23.35 6.85
N ILE A 831 -19.93 22.32 7.69
CA ILE A 831 -19.07 22.14 8.87
C ILE A 831 -17.58 22.26 8.54
N MET A 832 -17.11 21.64 7.45
CA MET A 832 -15.70 21.67 7.08
C MET A 832 -15.22 23.07 6.70
N ALA A 833 -16.09 23.90 6.11
CA ALA A 833 -15.77 25.29 5.82
C ALA A 833 -15.62 26.11 7.12
N VAL A 834 -16.50 25.87 8.12
CA VAL A 834 -16.39 26.51 9.43
C VAL A 834 -15.12 26.09 10.16
N ILE A 835 -14.80 24.80 10.18
CA ILE A 835 -13.57 24.28 10.80
C ILE A 835 -12.31 24.86 10.13
N GLN A 836 -12.25 24.86 8.79
CA GLN A 836 -11.15 25.49 8.06
C GLN A 836 -11.01 26.99 8.38
N LYS A 837 -12.14 27.68 8.54
CA LYS A 837 -12.18 29.09 8.94
C LYS A 837 -11.63 29.29 10.36
N ILE A 838 -12.00 28.45 11.33
CA ILE A 838 -11.42 28.46 12.70
C ILE A 838 -9.90 28.27 12.63
N ILE A 839 -9.42 27.25 11.92
CA ILE A 839 -7.98 26.96 11.78
C ILE A 839 -7.21 28.16 11.20
N SER A 840 -7.77 28.79 10.17
CA SER A 840 -7.18 29.92 9.46
C SER A 840 -7.19 31.21 10.30
N GLU A 841 -8.37 31.65 10.76
CA GLU A 841 -8.55 32.92 11.46
C GLU A 841 -7.86 32.95 12.83
N LYS A 842 -7.87 31.82 13.54
CA LYS A 842 -7.17 31.70 14.84
C LYS A 842 -5.67 31.56 14.69
N GLY A 843 -5.17 31.42 13.46
CA GLY A 843 -3.76 31.19 13.17
C GLY A 843 -3.22 29.95 13.90
N MET A 844 -4.06 28.93 14.14
CA MET A 844 -3.74 27.80 15.01
C MET A 844 -2.42 27.14 14.60
N LEU A 845 -2.24 26.86 13.31
CA LEU A 845 -1.01 26.22 12.80
C LEU A 845 0.24 27.11 12.94
N ARG A 846 0.09 28.44 12.86
CA ARG A 846 1.21 29.39 13.01
C ARG A 846 1.64 29.48 14.48
N GLN A 847 0.69 29.43 15.39
CA GLN A 847 0.89 29.69 16.83
C GLN A 847 0.96 28.39 17.67
N LEU A 848 0.87 27.23 17.02
CA LEU A 848 1.03 25.91 17.64
C LEU A 848 2.37 25.76 18.37
N SER A 849 3.44 26.35 17.80
CA SER A 849 4.75 26.34 18.46
C SER A 849 4.75 27.07 19.81
N ASP A 850 4.00 28.18 19.94
CA ASP A 850 3.88 28.93 21.18
C ASP A 850 2.99 28.24 22.21
N PHE A 851 2.00 27.46 21.75
CA PHE A 851 1.18 26.63 22.60
C PHE A 851 2.02 25.54 23.29
N TYR A 852 2.80 24.79 22.52
CA TYR A 852 3.71 23.76 23.06
C TYR A 852 4.88 24.35 23.88
N LYS A 853 5.30 25.61 23.63
CA LYS A 853 6.29 26.31 24.48
C LYS A 853 5.83 26.41 25.94
N ARG A 854 4.53 26.49 26.20
CA ARG A 854 3.97 26.58 27.57
C ARG A 854 3.90 25.23 28.29
N GLN A 855 4.04 24.12 27.56
CA GLN A 855 3.87 22.76 28.11
C GLN A 855 5.18 21.99 28.32
N THR A 856 6.26 22.34 27.60
CA THR A 856 7.53 21.60 27.69
C THR A 856 8.76 22.52 27.70
N GLU A 857 9.82 22.12 28.39
CA GLU A 857 11.07 22.92 28.50
C GLU A 857 12.07 22.64 27.36
N LYS A 858 12.17 21.40 26.85
CA LYS A 858 13.19 20.95 25.87
C LYS A 858 12.91 21.38 24.41
N LYS A 859 13.82 22.16 23.80
CA LYS A 859 13.63 22.79 22.47
C LYS A 859 13.55 21.81 21.28
N SER A 860 14.23 20.67 21.32
CA SER A 860 14.24 19.65 20.25
C SER A 860 12.92 18.89 20.16
N GLN A 861 12.38 18.47 21.31
CA GLN A 861 11.09 17.76 21.39
C GLN A 861 9.93 18.63 20.88
N LYS A 862 9.94 19.93 21.20
CA LYS A 862 8.93 20.91 20.72
C LYS A 862 8.73 20.90 19.21
N LYS A 863 9.83 20.83 18.44
CA LYS A 863 9.75 20.88 16.98
C LYS A 863 9.12 19.60 16.43
N LEU A 864 9.43 18.45 17.03
CA LEU A 864 8.88 17.16 16.65
C LEU A 864 7.38 17.10 16.96
N ASP A 865 6.96 17.46 18.17
CA ASP A 865 5.56 17.42 18.61
C ASP A 865 4.67 18.32 17.75
N VAL A 866 5.15 19.54 17.44
CA VAL A 866 4.44 20.49 16.57
C VAL A 866 4.24 19.92 15.16
N GLU A 867 5.28 19.34 14.57
CA GLU A 867 5.16 18.73 13.24
C GLU A 867 4.27 17.48 13.29
N GLN A 868 4.32 16.68 14.36
CA GLN A 868 3.49 15.48 14.53
C GLN A 868 2.02 15.85 14.65
N TYR A 869 1.70 16.85 15.47
CA TYR A 869 0.36 17.39 15.58
C TYR A 869 -0.19 17.84 14.21
N LYS A 870 0.61 18.57 13.42
CA LYS A 870 0.20 19.01 12.07
C LYS A 870 -0.09 17.82 11.15
N LYS A 871 0.82 16.84 11.07
CA LYS A 871 0.61 15.65 10.24
C LYS A 871 -0.61 14.86 10.68
N ASN A 872 -0.80 14.67 11.98
CA ASN A 872 -1.97 13.99 12.52
C ASN A 872 -3.26 14.73 12.16
N LEU A 873 -3.29 16.07 12.28
CA LEU A 873 -4.46 16.85 11.91
C LEU A 873 -4.77 16.77 10.41
N PHE A 874 -3.76 16.88 9.54
CA PHE A 874 -3.97 16.75 8.09
C PHE A 874 -4.44 15.34 7.71
N HIS A 875 -3.89 14.31 8.35
CA HIS A 875 -4.36 12.93 8.17
C HIS A 875 -5.82 12.78 8.60
N LEU A 876 -6.19 13.32 9.76
CA LEU A 876 -7.58 13.33 10.22
C LEU A 876 -8.50 14.04 9.22
N MET A 877 -8.10 15.20 8.72
CA MET A 877 -8.87 15.95 7.71
C MET A 877 -9.05 15.14 6.42
N ASN A 878 -8.02 14.41 5.97
CA ASN A 878 -8.11 13.54 4.79
C ASN A 878 -9.08 12.38 5.04
N ILE A 879 -9.01 11.72 6.20
CA ILE A 879 -9.94 10.64 6.57
C ILE A 879 -11.38 11.17 6.59
N ILE A 880 -11.60 12.33 7.22
CA ILE A 880 -12.92 12.96 7.26
C ILE A 880 -13.41 13.28 5.84
N GLN A 881 -12.55 13.81 4.98
CA GLN A 881 -12.92 14.12 3.59
C GLN A 881 -13.29 12.85 2.81
N GLN A 882 -12.52 11.76 2.94
CA GLN A 882 -12.84 10.47 2.31
C GLN A 882 -14.14 9.87 2.84
N GLN A 883 -14.41 10.02 4.14
CA GLN A 883 -15.55 9.41 4.80
C GLN A 883 -16.86 10.19 4.58
N PHE A 884 -16.78 11.51 4.44
CA PHE A 884 -17.91 12.43 4.31
C PHE A 884 -17.95 13.12 2.94
N ASP A 885 -17.36 12.49 1.92
CA ASP A 885 -17.25 13.02 0.57
C ASP A 885 -18.66 13.35 0.04
N THR A 886 -18.92 14.64 -0.20
CA THR A 886 -20.17 15.28 -0.67
C THR A 886 -21.27 15.63 0.37
N MET A 887 -21.35 16.94 0.66
CA MET A 887 -22.50 17.78 1.08
C MET A 887 -23.35 17.47 2.33
N ASN A 888 -23.29 16.30 2.98
CA ASN A 888 -24.27 15.95 4.04
C ASN A 888 -23.71 15.48 5.40
N GLY A 889 -22.43 15.74 5.69
CA GLY A 889 -21.89 15.51 7.04
C GLY A 889 -22.43 16.54 8.04
N THR A 890 -23.40 16.17 8.87
CA THR A 890 -23.81 17.02 10.00
C THR A 890 -22.74 17.02 11.09
N LEU A 891 -22.71 18.09 11.90
CA LEU A 891 -21.83 18.16 13.07
C LEU A 891 -22.01 16.95 14.00
N PHE A 892 -23.26 16.55 14.22
CA PHE A 892 -23.59 15.38 15.02
C PHE A 892 -23.06 14.08 14.42
N ALA A 893 -23.22 13.87 13.11
CA ALA A 893 -22.72 12.68 12.43
C ALA A 893 -21.19 12.58 12.49
N LEU A 894 -20.49 13.71 12.33
CA LEU A 894 -19.04 13.77 12.45
C LEU A 894 -18.59 13.50 13.90
N HIS A 895 -19.27 14.09 14.88
CA HIS A 895 -19.02 13.87 16.30
C HIS A 895 -19.17 12.39 16.70
N GLU A 896 -20.29 11.76 16.32
CA GLU A 896 -20.55 10.36 16.63
C GLU A 896 -19.54 9.43 15.97
N TRP A 897 -19.24 9.68 14.69
CA TRP A 897 -18.23 8.91 13.96
C TRP A 897 -16.87 9.00 14.66
N LEU A 898 -16.39 10.21 14.97
CA LEU A 898 -15.08 10.38 15.59
C LEU A 898 -15.04 9.78 17.00
N THR A 899 -16.12 9.93 17.77
CA THR A 899 -16.25 9.31 19.10
C THR A 899 -16.18 7.79 19.01
N LEU A 900 -16.81 7.19 18.00
CA LEU A 900 -16.72 5.76 17.74
C LEU A 900 -15.30 5.34 17.37
N GLN A 901 -14.63 6.08 16.47
CA GLN A 901 -13.24 5.77 16.10
C GLN A 901 -12.29 5.86 17.29
N ILE A 902 -12.40 6.88 18.14
CA ILE A 902 -11.56 7.02 19.35
C ILE A 902 -11.76 5.86 20.32
N ARG A 903 -12.98 5.34 20.44
CA ARG A 903 -13.29 4.21 21.33
C ARG A 903 -12.87 2.86 20.77
N THR A 904 -12.99 2.67 19.45
CA THR A 904 -12.95 1.34 18.83
C THR A 904 -11.76 1.11 17.91
N ASN A 905 -11.20 2.15 17.28
CA ASN A 905 -10.18 1.99 16.26
C ASN A 905 -8.77 2.08 16.85
N ARG A 906 -8.10 0.93 16.88
CA ARG A 906 -6.73 0.75 17.36
C ARG A 906 -5.76 0.33 16.25
N SER A 907 -6.19 0.41 14.98
CA SER A 907 -5.38 -0.02 13.84
C SER A 907 -4.76 1.12 13.03
N GLU A 908 -5.31 2.34 13.16
CA GLU A 908 -4.79 3.51 12.44
C GLU A 908 -3.51 4.05 13.09
N ASN A 909 -2.49 4.29 12.28
CA ASN A 909 -1.17 4.72 12.74
C ASN A 909 -0.98 6.22 12.54
N GLU A 910 -0.18 6.83 13.40
CA GLU A 910 0.23 8.22 13.19
C GLU A 910 1.13 8.32 11.95
N PRO A 911 0.97 9.34 11.09
CA PRO A 911 1.86 9.52 9.95
C PRO A 911 3.29 9.78 10.42
N MET A 912 4.26 9.05 9.87
CA MET A 912 5.66 9.16 10.26
C MET A 912 6.24 10.53 9.90
N ILE A 913 7.08 11.08 10.78
CA ILE A 913 7.91 12.26 10.52
C ILE A 913 9.35 11.82 10.38
N GLU A 914 9.91 12.00 9.18
CA GLU A 914 11.34 11.87 8.95
C GLU A 914 11.97 13.28 8.97
N LEU A 915 12.74 13.59 10.02
CA LEU A 915 13.61 14.76 10.05
C LEU A 915 15.04 14.39 9.59
N PRO A 916 15.75 15.29 8.90
CA PRO A 916 17.16 15.09 8.55
C PRO A 916 17.98 14.75 9.80
N GLY A 917 18.67 13.61 9.79
CA GLY A 917 19.53 13.15 10.89
C GLY A 917 18.90 12.14 11.86
N GLN A 918 17.61 11.82 11.76
CA GLN A 918 16.98 10.74 12.53
C GLN A 918 17.33 9.38 11.94
N LYS A 919 18.32 8.69 12.53
CA LYS A 919 18.79 7.37 12.09
C LYS A 919 18.31 6.20 12.96
N VAL A 920 17.65 6.48 14.09
CA VAL A 920 17.18 5.45 15.03
C VAL A 920 15.66 5.30 14.93
N GLU A 921 15.16 4.10 14.70
CA GLU A 921 13.73 3.79 14.66
C GLU A 921 13.34 2.84 15.80
N VAL A 922 12.27 3.17 16.54
CA VAL A 922 11.71 2.26 17.55
C VAL A 922 10.41 1.69 17.01
N ALA A 923 10.35 0.37 16.90
CA ALA A 923 9.24 -0.34 16.28
C ALA A 923 8.91 -1.63 17.04
N THR A 924 7.64 -2.04 16.98
CA THR A 924 7.26 -3.41 17.36
C THR A 924 7.66 -4.41 16.27
N VAL A 925 7.78 -5.69 16.60
CA VAL A 925 8.04 -6.75 15.60
C VAL A 925 7.05 -6.68 14.44
N HIS A 926 5.75 -6.57 14.73
CA HIS A 926 4.69 -6.51 13.73
C HIS A 926 4.88 -5.33 12.76
N SER A 927 5.14 -4.11 13.28
CA SER A 927 5.43 -2.93 12.45
C SER A 927 6.72 -3.06 11.63
N SER A 928 7.67 -3.86 12.09
CA SER A 928 8.96 -4.03 11.40
C SER A 928 8.89 -5.02 10.23
N LYS A 929 7.83 -5.83 10.13
CA LYS A 929 7.70 -6.83 9.07
C LYS A 929 7.69 -6.14 7.70
N GLY A 930 8.52 -6.64 6.79
CA GLY A 930 8.74 -6.04 5.46
C GLY A 930 9.82 -4.95 5.42
N LEU A 931 10.16 -4.33 6.55
CA LEU A 931 11.22 -3.32 6.64
C LEU A 931 12.61 -3.96 6.74
N GLU A 932 13.65 -3.15 6.53
CA GLU A 932 15.05 -3.57 6.53
C GLU A 932 15.92 -2.49 7.17
N TYR A 933 16.88 -2.88 8.01
CA TYR A 933 17.75 -1.97 8.75
C TYR A 933 19.21 -2.41 8.66
N HIS A 934 20.13 -1.45 8.68
CA HIS A 934 21.55 -1.76 8.77
C HIS A 934 21.85 -2.58 10.03
N THR A 935 21.38 -2.05 11.17
CA THR A 935 21.56 -2.66 12.48
C THR A 935 20.21 -2.82 13.17
N VAL A 936 19.98 -3.98 13.75
CA VAL A 936 18.83 -4.27 14.61
C VAL A 936 19.31 -4.52 16.03
N ILE A 937 18.65 -3.89 16.98
CA ILE A 937 18.82 -4.11 18.42
C ILE A 937 17.51 -4.66 18.95
N ILE A 938 17.55 -5.80 19.64
CA ILE A 938 16.42 -6.35 20.41
C ILE A 938 16.71 -6.02 21.89
N PRO A 939 16.17 -4.91 22.42
CA PRO A 939 16.63 -4.35 23.68
C PRO A 939 16.01 -5.03 24.91
N LYS A 940 14.91 -5.77 24.75
CA LYS A 940 14.23 -6.49 25.84
C LYS A 940 13.74 -7.84 25.36
N THR A 941 14.06 -8.89 26.12
CA THR A 941 13.72 -10.29 25.80
C THR A 941 13.06 -11.01 26.98
N ASP A 942 12.78 -10.30 28.08
CA ASP A 942 12.34 -10.83 29.37
C ASP A 942 10.81 -10.84 29.59
N HIS A 943 10.04 -10.57 28.54
CA HIS A 943 8.57 -10.47 28.59
C HIS A 943 7.93 -11.87 28.52
N PRO A 944 7.17 -12.31 29.54
CA PRO A 944 6.48 -13.60 29.51
C PRO A 944 5.38 -13.65 28.44
N PHE A 945 5.20 -14.80 27.77
CA PHE A 945 4.21 -14.95 26.70
C PHE A 945 2.76 -14.95 27.21
N GLU A 946 2.48 -15.56 28.38
CA GLU A 946 1.13 -15.65 28.95
C GLU A 946 0.98 -14.86 30.25
N ARG A 947 -0.18 -14.20 30.41
CA ARG A 947 -0.61 -13.54 31.66
C ARG A 947 -2.11 -13.63 31.96
N GLU A 948 -2.92 -14.24 31.09
CA GLU A 948 -4.37 -14.16 31.24
C GLU A 948 -4.89 -15.19 32.23
N SER A 949 -5.54 -14.71 33.29
CA SER A 949 -6.23 -15.57 34.24
C SER A 949 -7.52 -16.14 33.67
N THR A 950 -8.04 -15.58 32.58
CA THR A 950 -9.26 -16.07 31.92
C THR A 950 -8.90 -16.43 30.49
N ALA A 951 -9.24 -17.65 30.06
CA ALA A 951 -8.83 -18.18 28.77
C ALA A 951 -9.96 -18.97 28.10
N PHE A 952 -9.96 -18.98 26.77
CA PHE A 952 -10.90 -19.70 25.93
C PHE A 952 -10.18 -20.28 24.71
N HIS A 953 -10.17 -21.60 24.61
CA HIS A 953 -9.51 -22.36 23.56
C HIS A 953 -10.54 -23.15 22.77
N ILE A 954 -10.36 -23.20 21.46
CA ILE A 954 -11.22 -23.99 20.55
C ILE A 954 -10.31 -25.05 19.89
N GLU A 955 -10.82 -26.26 19.74
CA GLU A 955 -10.14 -27.31 18.97
C GLU A 955 -10.09 -26.93 17.48
N GLU A 956 -8.90 -27.01 16.86
CA GLU A 956 -8.69 -26.56 15.46
C GLU A 956 -8.94 -27.68 14.44
N GLU A 957 -8.58 -28.92 14.76
CA GLU A 957 -8.73 -30.09 13.87
C GLU A 957 -9.75 -31.07 14.45
N ILE A 958 -10.66 -31.57 13.61
CA ILE A 958 -11.58 -32.65 13.97
C ILE A 958 -11.05 -33.91 13.29
N GLU A 959 -10.62 -34.90 14.07
CA GLU A 959 -10.03 -36.16 13.55
C GLU A 959 -11.03 -36.99 12.72
N ALA A 960 -12.34 -36.71 12.80
CA ALA A 960 -13.37 -37.35 11.99
C ALA A 960 -14.54 -36.41 11.67
N ALA A 961 -15.09 -36.50 10.46
CA ALA A 961 -16.22 -35.68 9.98
C ALA A 961 -17.55 -35.80 10.78
N LYS A 962 -17.55 -36.48 11.93
CA LYS A 962 -18.71 -36.69 12.81
C LYS A 962 -18.51 -36.17 14.25
N GLU A 963 -17.35 -35.67 14.64
CA GLU A 963 -17.14 -35.15 16.00
C GLU A 963 -17.37 -33.63 16.08
N LYS A 964 -17.94 -33.19 17.21
CA LYS A 964 -18.13 -31.77 17.52
C LYS A 964 -16.81 -31.16 18.00
N ARG A 965 -16.50 -29.93 17.58
CA ARG A 965 -15.30 -29.22 18.07
C ARG A 965 -15.41 -28.94 19.56
N LYS A 966 -14.43 -29.38 20.34
CA LYS A 966 -14.36 -29.14 21.78
C LYS A 966 -13.95 -27.70 22.07
N VAL A 967 -14.49 -27.13 23.14
CA VAL A 967 -14.05 -25.84 23.67
C VAL A 967 -13.60 -25.97 25.12
N GLY A 968 -12.44 -25.39 25.42
CA GLY A 968 -11.83 -25.34 26.75
C GLY A 968 -11.92 -23.93 27.31
N TRP A 969 -12.35 -23.75 28.55
CA TRP A 969 -12.39 -22.44 29.19
C TRP A 969 -11.84 -22.49 30.60
N CYS A 970 -11.20 -21.40 31.02
CA CYS A 970 -10.74 -21.17 32.39
C CYS A 970 -11.11 -19.76 32.82
N LEU A 971 -11.58 -19.58 34.06
CA LEU A 971 -12.03 -18.30 34.61
C LEU A 971 -11.20 -17.92 35.84
N LYS A 972 -10.61 -16.72 35.81
CA LYS A 972 -9.82 -16.15 36.92
C LYS A 972 -8.70 -17.07 37.46
N GLY A 973 -8.23 -18.04 36.68
CA GLY A 973 -7.17 -19.00 37.01
C GLY A 973 -7.58 -19.99 38.11
N ARG A 974 -8.89 -20.09 38.38
CA ARG A 974 -9.44 -20.84 39.53
C ARG A 974 -10.26 -22.04 39.09
N GLU A 975 -10.99 -21.92 38.00
CA GLU A 975 -11.96 -22.92 37.57
C GLU A 975 -11.94 -23.08 36.06
N SER A 976 -12.08 -24.32 35.60
CA SER A 976 -12.12 -24.67 34.18
C SER A 976 -13.14 -25.76 33.88
N ASN A 977 -13.34 -26.04 32.59
CA ASN A 977 -13.98 -27.27 32.16
C ASN A 977 -12.96 -28.38 31.87
N ASN A 978 -13.48 -29.60 31.72
CA ASN A 978 -12.70 -30.82 31.51
C ASN A 978 -11.84 -30.85 30.24
N TYR A 979 -12.01 -29.91 29.29
CA TYR A 979 -11.19 -29.82 28.08
C TYR A 979 -10.06 -28.79 28.17
N TYR A 980 -10.09 -27.91 29.17
CA TYR A 980 -9.15 -26.79 29.25
C TYR A 980 -7.70 -27.24 29.37
N SER A 981 -7.39 -28.21 30.24
CA SER A 981 -6.02 -28.65 30.49
C SER A 981 -5.34 -29.19 29.23
N GLN A 982 -6.04 -30.02 28.45
CA GLN A 982 -5.54 -30.55 27.17
C GLN A 982 -5.35 -29.43 26.15
N LEU A 983 -6.36 -28.58 25.94
CA LEU A 983 -6.31 -27.52 24.93
C LEU A 983 -5.30 -26.42 25.28
N SER A 984 -5.09 -26.13 26.57
CA SER A 984 -4.10 -25.16 27.04
C SER A 984 -2.67 -25.60 26.74
N VAL A 985 -2.36 -26.91 26.81
CA VAL A 985 -1.04 -27.43 26.42
C VAL A 985 -0.77 -27.21 24.94
N ILE A 986 -1.77 -27.47 24.09
CA ILE A 986 -1.69 -27.26 22.64
C ILE A 986 -1.53 -25.76 22.33
N GLU A 987 -2.36 -24.92 22.95
CA GLU A 987 -2.28 -23.46 22.74
C GLU A 987 -0.91 -22.91 23.15
N ARG A 988 -0.37 -23.37 24.28
CA ARG A 988 0.94 -22.95 24.76
C ARG A 988 2.07 -23.33 23.79
N ASP A 989 2.01 -24.51 23.19
CA ASP A 989 2.96 -24.94 22.15
C ASP A 989 2.86 -24.04 20.91
N GLU A 990 1.64 -23.70 20.49
CA GLU A 990 1.42 -22.77 19.36
C GLU A 990 1.87 -21.33 19.67
N ILE A 991 1.71 -20.86 20.91
CA ILE A 991 2.28 -19.58 21.37
C ILE A 991 3.80 -19.60 21.25
N ILE A 992 4.47 -20.67 21.71
CA ILE A 992 5.93 -20.80 21.60
C ILE A 992 6.37 -20.75 20.13
N LYS A 993 5.70 -21.49 19.25
CA LYS A 993 5.97 -21.47 17.79
C LYS A 993 5.75 -20.10 17.17
N GLU A 994 4.72 -19.36 17.58
CA GLU A 994 4.48 -17.98 17.12
C GLU A 994 5.57 -17.01 17.63
N GLU A 995 5.96 -17.12 18.89
CA GLU A 995 7.01 -16.28 19.47
C GLU A 995 8.39 -16.54 18.87
N VAL A 996 8.70 -17.80 18.49
CA VAL A 996 9.90 -18.13 17.70
C VAL A 996 9.84 -17.51 16.29
N ARG A 997 8.67 -17.50 15.63
CA ARG A 997 8.49 -16.78 14.35
C ARG A 997 8.64 -15.26 14.51
N LEU A 998 8.15 -14.68 15.60
CA LEU A 998 8.38 -13.26 15.93
C LEU A 998 9.87 -12.95 16.11
N LEU A 999 10.64 -13.83 16.78
CA LEU A 999 12.09 -13.71 16.86
C LEU A 999 12.75 -13.83 15.49
N TYR A 1000 12.37 -14.84 14.68
CA TYR A 1000 12.85 -15.00 13.30
C TYR A 1000 12.63 -13.72 12.48
N VAL A 1001 11.43 -13.15 12.52
CA VAL A 1001 11.10 -11.89 11.83
C VAL A 1001 12.01 -10.77 12.32
N SER A 1002 12.16 -10.59 13.64
CA SER A 1002 12.97 -9.55 14.26
C SER A 1002 14.44 -9.64 13.83
N MET A 1003 15.02 -10.84 13.87
CA MET A 1003 16.42 -11.09 13.52
C MET A 1003 16.69 -10.88 12.03
N THR A 1004 15.77 -11.31 11.16
CA THR A 1004 15.89 -11.18 9.69
C THR A 1004 15.59 -9.78 9.14
N ARG A 1005 15.31 -8.79 10.02
CA ARG A 1005 15.26 -7.38 9.61
C ARG A 1005 16.65 -6.77 9.45
N SER A 1006 17.68 -7.41 10.03
CA SER A 1006 19.06 -6.92 9.99
C SER A 1006 19.75 -7.22 8.66
N LYS A 1007 20.45 -6.21 8.13
CA LYS A 1007 21.34 -6.36 6.97
C LYS A 1007 22.75 -6.73 7.39
N GLU A 1008 23.31 -6.03 8.38
CA GLU A 1008 24.75 -6.13 8.69
C GLU A 1008 25.04 -6.50 10.14
N ARG A 1009 24.24 -6.05 11.12
CA ARG A 1009 24.54 -6.26 12.54
C ARG A 1009 23.29 -6.49 13.38
N LEU A 1010 23.29 -7.49 14.26
CA LEU A 1010 22.22 -7.82 15.19
C LEU A 1010 22.75 -7.88 16.62
N LEU A 1011 22.13 -7.11 17.51
CA LEU A 1011 22.42 -7.15 18.95
C LEU A 1011 21.17 -7.56 19.72
N VAL A 1012 21.32 -8.48 20.68
CA VAL A 1012 20.23 -8.97 21.51
C VAL A 1012 20.61 -8.85 22.98
N ILE A 1013 19.80 -8.14 23.76
CA ILE A 1013 19.99 -8.00 25.21
C ILE A 1013 19.28 -9.14 25.93
N LEU A 1014 19.98 -9.85 26.80
CA LEU A 1014 19.50 -11.01 27.55
C LEU A 1014 19.60 -10.75 29.06
N PRO A 1015 18.55 -10.97 29.86
CA PRO A 1015 18.68 -10.95 31.32
C PRO A 1015 19.54 -12.13 31.80
N GLU A 1016 20.33 -11.96 32.85
CA GLU A 1016 21.12 -13.05 33.48
C GLU A 1016 20.19 -14.15 34.00
N GLN A 1017 19.10 -13.78 34.67
CA GLN A 1017 18.06 -14.69 35.16
C GLN A 1017 16.84 -14.69 34.23
N ASP A 1018 16.48 -15.87 33.73
CA ASP A 1018 15.32 -16.01 32.85
C ASP A 1018 14.03 -16.26 33.61
N LYS A 1019 12.96 -15.61 33.14
CA LYS A 1019 11.60 -16.04 33.44
C LYS A 1019 11.20 -17.13 32.44
N ARG A 1020 10.30 -18.03 32.87
CA ARG A 1020 9.71 -19.05 32.01
C ARG A 1020 8.95 -18.39 30.84
N ASP A 1021 9.01 -19.01 29.65
CA ASP A 1021 8.29 -18.60 28.46
C ASP A 1021 8.58 -17.14 28.05
N THR A 1022 9.85 -16.87 27.85
CA THR A 1022 10.36 -15.57 27.38
C THR A 1022 11.26 -15.76 26.17
N TRP A 1023 11.46 -14.71 25.37
CA TRP A 1023 12.42 -14.77 24.26
C TRP A 1023 13.83 -15.12 24.74
N SER A 1024 14.25 -14.63 25.91
CA SER A 1024 15.56 -14.96 26.47
C SER A 1024 15.70 -16.46 26.76
N SER A 1025 14.65 -17.09 27.32
CA SER A 1025 14.64 -18.53 27.55
C SER A 1025 14.71 -19.36 26.26
N LEU A 1026 14.04 -18.93 25.18
CA LEU A 1026 14.08 -19.61 23.88
C LEU A 1026 15.45 -19.50 23.20
N ILE A 1027 16.11 -18.36 23.36
CA ILE A 1027 17.44 -18.08 22.80
C ILE A 1027 18.51 -18.88 23.55
N LYS A 1028 18.51 -18.87 24.89
CA LYS A 1028 19.51 -19.62 25.67
C LYS A 1028 19.36 -21.14 25.54
N ALA A 1029 18.15 -21.63 25.25
CA ALA A 1029 17.89 -23.06 25.05
C ALA A 1029 18.61 -23.68 23.83
N THR A 1030 19.24 -22.87 22.97
CA THR A 1030 20.00 -23.34 21.79
C THR A 1030 21.50 -23.50 22.04
N GLY A 1031 21.98 -23.28 23.26
CA GLY A 1031 23.38 -23.54 23.64
C GLY A 1031 24.40 -22.54 23.08
N ILE A 1032 23.99 -21.27 22.94
CA ILE A 1032 24.80 -20.19 22.36
C ILE A 1032 26.13 -20.02 23.11
N LYS A 1033 27.24 -20.02 22.35
CA LYS A 1033 28.61 -19.83 22.88
C LYS A 1033 29.09 -18.37 22.84
N GLU A 1034 28.39 -17.50 22.11
CA GLU A 1034 28.75 -16.11 21.81
C GLU A 1034 28.13 -15.10 22.80
N VAL A 1035 28.18 -15.43 24.11
CA VAL A 1035 27.61 -14.57 25.16
C VAL A 1035 28.69 -13.65 25.72
N ARG A 1036 28.45 -12.35 25.64
CA ARG A 1036 29.31 -11.33 26.26
C ARG A 1036 28.67 -10.86 27.57
N ASN A 1037 29.43 -10.97 28.67
CA ASN A 1037 29.04 -10.34 29.93
C ASN A 1037 29.05 -8.81 29.76
N GLY A 1038 27.90 -8.17 29.98
CA GLY A 1038 27.81 -6.70 30.02
C GLY A 1038 28.76 -6.14 31.08
N ARG A 1039 29.45 -5.05 30.76
CA ARG A 1039 30.45 -4.45 31.66
C ARG A 1039 29.86 -3.33 32.49
#